data_AF-A0A8H7RXT5-F1
#
_entry.id   AF-A0A8H7RXT5-F1
#
_cell.length_a   1.000
_cell.length_b   1.000
_cell.length_c   1.000
_cell.angle_alpha   90.00
_cell.angle_beta   90.00
_cell.angle_gamma   90.00
#
_symmetry.space_group_name_H-M   'P 1'
#
loop_
_entity.id
_entity.type
_entity.pdbx_description
1 polymer ?
#
loop_
_entity_poly.entity_id
_entity_poly.type
_entity_poly.pdbx_seq_one_letter_code
_entity_poly.pdbx_strand_id
1 'polypeptide(L)'
;MRLYDMFDQNNTFASQQQQQQQQQPTIRFTENNASSYLVNNGTSSTVGSGSPLGLNTDLNLEQILLELDRLIRTSGITTCALLPPNHDICLRMRQIPLIISQSITPMQTLLTFVEKVVYMLYKSNSTFALEAYTGFLQSLFELSREVEKETMTWIVYSNDERKYNAPVIAMLMRHEMIPLEDYDVLLAKAIKNPPHKVDYAVDLLSLCLLPSNPITLLEDHALTIAALREIYDKSDTSLLSRVKILLKELGERAKRPYISIDKREDLDCLQLRMLLAEWTRLSQHSMTSQKIYRQFARKVLRITKDKNGQSFFFRLCTETCLEHFLSFKSLSAAFQNRTMQLIDAYAKLVAYMIHVSDNNKEEEEELASEKIDIAARSFSVVILVLAQHHETRGMHFNQKAFLRILSSLYAELMNNQHHHYNNNNNNNNNNKKKKHSFSTLVYNGILRAYSDTLYTLQPTTFPGFAFSWLQLISHRTFMPQLLAAPTLLIGSDRRQQQQQEQKKQGWMICEKLLLELLKFLGPLLDRQQLEKATRQFYRGTLRFLVVLLHDFPEFLSEHYMVFVQVIPHSCIQLRNLVLSAFPRMMHLPDPFTPELLPMDHPKEGEENNVLSEFKQDPFLVTSYTKVLSAEFRGAIDDFVQIQHESFHIMSFQYMMDDGIYRPDVLGAFVLYIGSKTIIATYGKKNQEMEEQPAIIAYKRLLTEMSSEGRYILLNSVADHLRYPNSHTCFFSKTLLHLFATQSEELKEQITRVLLERLIVNRPHPWGLLATFIGLIKSPGFWDHEFIRCAPDIERLFDNVSRYIKRTT
;
A
#
# COMPACT_ATOMS: atom_id res chain seq x y z
N MET A 1 -27.80 26.59 34.53
CA MET A 1 -28.17 25.59 33.50
C MET A 1 -28.40 24.29 34.26
N ARG A 2 -29.56 23.64 34.08
CA ARG A 2 -30.28 22.89 35.14
C ARG A 2 -30.28 21.36 34.98
N LEU A 3 -29.44 20.77 34.15
CA LEU A 3 -29.62 19.36 33.85
C LEU A 3 -29.47 18.46 35.08
N TYR A 4 -28.48 18.71 35.93
CA TYR A 4 -28.36 17.97 37.19
C TYR A 4 -29.38 18.40 38.25
N ASP A 5 -29.84 19.66 38.19
CA ASP A 5 -30.96 20.14 39.02
C ASP A 5 -32.28 19.39 38.69
N MET A 6 -32.48 18.91 37.46
CA MET A 6 -33.65 18.09 37.08
C MET A 6 -33.68 16.73 37.80
N PHE A 7 -32.53 16.20 38.20
CA PHE A 7 -32.48 14.98 39.01
C PHE A 7 -32.86 15.26 40.47
N ASP A 8 -32.58 16.45 40.99
CA ASP A 8 -32.86 16.82 42.40
C ASP A 8 -34.30 17.28 42.63
N GLN A 9 -34.92 17.95 41.65
CA GLN A 9 -36.30 18.46 41.75
C GLN A 9 -37.38 17.37 41.90
N ASN A 10 -37.11 16.12 41.46
CA ASN A 10 -38.08 15.02 41.57
C ASN A 10 -37.91 14.12 42.80
N ASN A 11 -36.76 14.18 43.50
CA ASN A 11 -36.60 13.49 44.79
C ASN A 11 -37.43 14.16 45.90
N THR A 12 -37.74 15.45 45.77
CA THR A 12 -38.60 16.18 46.72
C THR A 12 -40.09 15.89 46.52
N PHE A 13 -40.52 15.51 45.30
CA PHE A 13 -41.90 15.08 45.04
C PHE A 13 -42.23 13.68 45.60
N ALA A 14 -41.24 12.78 45.67
CA ALA A 14 -41.41 11.48 46.30
C ALA A 14 -41.66 11.59 47.83
N SER A 15 -41.03 12.58 48.48
CA SER A 15 -41.18 12.84 49.92
C SER A 15 -42.52 13.50 50.28
N GLN A 16 -43.16 14.23 49.35
CA GLN A 16 -44.46 14.87 49.58
C GLN A 16 -45.66 13.92 49.30
N GLN A 17 -45.48 12.83 48.56
CA GLN A 17 -46.55 11.84 48.32
C GLN A 17 -46.80 10.89 49.51
N GLN A 18 -45.89 10.80 50.49
CA GLN A 18 -46.09 9.97 51.69
C GLN A 18 -46.87 10.66 52.84
N GLN A 19 -47.09 11.97 52.80
CA GLN A 19 -47.85 12.69 53.84
C GLN A 19 -49.31 13.01 53.48
N GLN A 20 -49.80 12.64 52.29
CA GLN A 20 -51.17 12.93 51.83
C GLN A 20 -52.15 11.75 51.85
N GLN A 21 -51.87 10.68 52.61
CA GLN A 21 -52.80 9.52 52.73
C GLN A 21 -53.60 9.44 54.04
N GLN A 22 -53.65 10.49 54.86
CA GLN A 22 -54.61 10.54 55.96
C GLN A 22 -55.36 11.88 55.99
N GLN A 23 -56.69 11.77 55.93
CA GLN A 23 -57.74 12.75 56.23
C GLN A 23 -58.46 13.41 55.03
N GLN A 24 -59.70 12.97 54.81
CA GLN A 24 -60.83 13.76 54.28
C GLN A 24 -61.80 14.04 55.44
N PRO A 25 -62.83 14.91 55.30
CA PRO A 25 -62.80 16.31 54.84
C PRO A 25 -63.60 17.22 55.80
N THR A 26 -63.36 18.54 55.82
CA THR A 26 -64.39 19.50 56.29
C THR A 26 -64.26 20.86 55.62
N ILE A 27 -65.41 21.37 55.19
CA ILE A 27 -65.66 22.63 54.46
C ILE A 27 -65.47 23.83 55.38
N ARG A 28 -64.83 24.92 54.90
CA ARG A 28 -65.24 26.32 55.19
C ARG A 28 -64.60 27.36 54.26
N PHE A 29 -65.46 28.27 53.80
CA PHE A 29 -65.18 29.53 53.11
C PHE A 29 -64.35 30.49 53.98
N THR A 30 -63.52 31.35 53.37
CA THR A 30 -63.65 32.83 53.42
C THR A 30 -62.62 33.54 52.53
N GLU A 31 -63.08 34.68 52.02
CA GLU A 31 -62.47 35.66 51.11
C GLU A 31 -61.34 36.51 51.72
N ASN A 32 -60.70 37.24 50.81
CA ASN A 32 -60.32 38.67 50.88
C ASN A 32 -58.85 39.08 50.97
N ASN A 33 -58.47 39.78 49.89
CA ASN A 33 -57.80 41.07 49.80
C ASN A 33 -56.36 41.18 50.31
N ALA A 34 -55.40 41.45 49.41
CA ALA A 34 -54.97 42.79 48.97
C ALA A 34 -54.02 43.41 50.03
N SER A 35 -52.92 44.12 49.76
CA SER A 35 -52.47 44.88 48.60
C SER A 35 -50.98 45.19 48.77
N SER A 36 -50.32 45.34 47.62
CA SER A 36 -49.44 46.48 47.27
C SER A 36 -48.22 46.85 48.13
N TYR A 37 -47.05 46.92 47.48
CA TYR A 37 -46.35 48.20 47.27
C TYR A 37 -45.67 48.20 45.88
N LEU A 38 -46.29 48.95 44.98
CA LEU A 38 -45.70 49.56 43.79
C LEU A 38 -45.07 50.89 44.21
N VAL A 39 -43.98 51.29 43.54
CA VAL A 39 -43.77 52.58 42.85
C VAL A 39 -42.38 52.50 42.20
N ASN A 40 -42.26 52.39 40.86
CA ASN A 40 -42.33 53.44 39.81
C ASN A 40 -41.22 54.51 39.96
N ASN A 41 -40.56 55.05 38.94
CA ASN A 41 -40.73 55.14 37.48
C ASN A 41 -39.33 55.56 36.94
N GLY A 42 -38.89 55.33 35.71
CA GLY A 42 -39.50 55.49 34.37
C GLY A 42 -38.39 56.17 33.52
N THR A 43 -38.11 55.86 32.26
CA THR A 43 -38.88 55.96 31.00
C THR A 43 -37.89 55.56 29.88
N SER A 44 -38.18 55.00 28.70
CA SER A 44 -39.33 54.95 27.77
C SER A 44 -38.96 53.93 26.67
N SER A 45 -39.64 52.80 26.44
CA SER A 45 -40.94 52.56 25.78
C SER A 45 -40.94 52.69 24.24
N THR A 46 -40.93 51.54 23.54
CA THR A 46 -41.96 51.18 22.54
C THR A 46 -42.18 49.67 22.57
N VAL A 47 -43.44 49.30 22.82
CA VAL A 47 -43.97 47.97 23.08
C VAL A 47 -44.30 47.26 21.77
N GLY A 48 -43.83 46.02 21.64
CA GLY A 48 -44.29 45.04 20.65
C GLY A 48 -44.64 43.74 21.38
N SER A 49 -45.90 43.33 21.27
CA SER A 49 -46.52 42.12 21.82
C SER A 49 -45.71 40.83 21.61
N GLY A 50 -45.35 40.14 22.69
CA GLY A 50 -44.82 38.77 22.64
C GLY A 50 -45.94 37.79 22.28
N SER A 51 -45.86 37.20 21.08
CA SER A 51 -46.81 36.21 20.57
C SER A 51 -46.79 34.88 21.38
N PRO A 52 -47.91 34.12 21.47
CA PRO A 52 -48.01 32.87 22.24
C PRO A 52 -47.31 31.65 21.60
N LEU A 53 -46.62 31.81 20.46
CA LEU A 53 -46.12 30.68 19.67
C LEU A 53 -44.91 29.95 20.28
N GLY A 54 -44.05 30.65 21.04
CA GLY A 54 -42.84 30.03 21.63
C GLY A 54 -43.12 29.05 22.78
N LEU A 55 -44.16 29.29 23.58
CA LEU A 55 -44.56 28.38 24.66
C LEU A 55 -45.23 27.11 24.13
N ASN A 56 -45.96 27.19 23.01
CA ASN A 56 -46.63 26.05 22.39
C ASN A 56 -45.64 25.06 21.74
N THR A 57 -44.50 25.53 21.22
CA THR A 57 -43.49 24.67 20.60
C THR A 57 -42.76 23.79 21.63
N ASP A 58 -42.42 24.34 22.80
CA ASP A 58 -41.69 23.59 23.84
C ASP A 58 -42.58 22.53 24.52
N LEU A 59 -43.85 22.85 24.77
CA LEU A 59 -44.85 21.90 25.28
C LEU A 59 -45.13 20.75 24.29
N ASN A 60 -45.18 21.05 22.99
CA ASN A 60 -45.38 20.04 21.94
C ASN A 60 -44.17 19.09 21.83
N LEU A 61 -42.94 19.62 21.86
CA LEU A 61 -41.72 18.82 21.85
C LEU A 61 -41.63 17.88 23.06
N GLU A 62 -42.04 18.34 24.24
CA GLU A 62 -42.07 17.52 25.46
C GLU A 62 -43.09 16.39 25.40
N GLN A 63 -44.29 16.64 24.86
CA GLN A 63 -45.29 15.60 24.63
C GLN A 63 -44.80 14.54 23.64
N ILE A 64 -44.13 14.96 22.56
CA ILE A 64 -43.57 14.04 21.57
C ILE A 64 -42.46 13.18 22.20
N LEU A 65 -41.61 13.76 23.07
CA LEU A 65 -40.57 13.01 23.77
C LEU A 65 -41.13 11.98 24.76
N LEU A 66 -42.21 12.33 25.48
CA LEU A 66 -42.90 11.39 26.39
C LEU A 66 -43.55 10.24 25.63
N GLU A 67 -44.17 10.52 24.48
CA GLU A 67 -44.75 9.46 23.64
C GLU A 67 -43.66 8.59 23.00
N LEU A 68 -42.51 9.19 22.63
CA LEU A 68 -41.35 8.45 22.17
C LEU A 68 -40.78 7.52 23.26
N ASP A 69 -40.69 7.97 24.51
CA ASP A 69 -40.29 7.10 25.63
C ASP A 69 -41.28 5.97 25.87
N ARG A 70 -42.59 6.25 25.79
CA ARG A 70 -43.64 5.25 25.89
C ARG A 70 -43.46 4.17 24.82
N LEU A 71 -43.33 4.58 23.56
CA LEU A 71 -43.12 3.68 22.42
C LEU A 71 -41.84 2.87 22.56
N ILE A 72 -40.74 3.47 23.05
CA ILE A 72 -39.47 2.77 23.27
C ILE A 72 -39.62 1.69 24.35
N ARG A 73 -40.38 1.94 25.42
CA ARG A 73 -40.63 0.96 26.50
C ARG A 73 -41.57 -0.16 26.08
N THR A 74 -42.55 0.11 25.21
CA THR A 74 -43.61 -0.86 24.86
C THR A 74 -43.35 -1.64 23.57
N SER A 75 -42.34 -1.29 22.78
CA SER A 75 -42.13 -1.86 21.44
C SER A 75 -41.74 -3.35 21.42
N GLY A 76 -41.15 -3.87 22.50
CA GLY A 76 -40.62 -5.24 22.55
C GLY A 76 -39.41 -5.49 21.63
N ILE A 77 -38.86 -4.45 21.00
CA ILE A 77 -37.72 -4.54 20.08
C ILE A 77 -36.41 -4.59 20.87
N THR A 78 -35.46 -5.43 20.42
CA THR A 78 -34.19 -5.65 21.11
C THR A 78 -33.04 -4.76 20.61
N THR A 79 -33.08 -4.31 19.36
CA THR A 79 -32.06 -3.43 18.76
C THR A 79 -32.64 -2.53 17.67
N CYS A 80 -32.06 -1.34 17.48
CA CYS A 80 -32.45 -0.40 16.44
C CYS A 80 -32.25 -0.95 15.01
N ALA A 81 -31.37 -1.93 14.82
CA ALA A 81 -31.14 -2.57 13.51
C ALA A 81 -32.38 -3.33 12.98
N LEU A 82 -33.29 -3.74 13.87
CA LEU A 82 -34.52 -4.45 13.54
C LEU A 82 -35.70 -3.49 13.32
N LEU A 83 -35.48 -2.19 13.42
CA LEU A 83 -36.55 -1.19 13.40
C LEU A 83 -36.89 -0.82 11.95
N PRO A 84 -38.14 -1.03 11.48
CA PRO A 84 -38.54 -0.64 10.13
C PRO A 84 -38.44 0.88 9.93
N PRO A 85 -38.09 1.36 8.72
CA PRO A 85 -37.96 2.80 8.45
C PRO A 85 -39.27 3.60 8.61
N ASN A 86 -40.42 2.92 8.61
CA ASN A 86 -41.76 3.49 8.79
C ASN A 86 -42.31 3.29 10.21
N HIS A 87 -41.50 2.78 11.14
CA HIS A 87 -41.93 2.59 12.53
C HIS A 87 -42.22 3.95 13.21
N ASP A 88 -43.22 3.99 14.10
CA ASP A 88 -43.65 5.24 14.75
C ASP A 88 -42.51 5.97 15.47
N ILE A 89 -41.60 5.22 16.10
CA ILE A 89 -40.35 5.77 16.69
C ILE A 89 -39.53 6.56 15.65
N CYS A 90 -39.28 6.01 14.46
CA CYS A 90 -38.54 6.70 13.39
C CYS A 90 -39.29 7.93 12.88
N LEU A 91 -40.62 7.84 12.73
CA LEU A 91 -41.45 8.95 12.25
C LEU A 91 -41.42 10.11 13.24
N ARG A 92 -41.52 9.84 14.55
CA ARG A 92 -41.43 10.84 15.61
C ARG A 92 -40.04 11.47 15.70
N MET A 93 -38.98 10.67 15.60
CA MET A 93 -37.59 11.17 15.56
C MET A 93 -37.34 12.11 14.37
N ARG A 94 -37.98 11.88 13.21
CA ARG A 94 -37.88 12.77 12.03
C ARG A 94 -38.68 14.06 12.16
N GLN A 95 -39.79 14.05 12.90
CA GLN A 95 -40.64 15.22 13.10
C GLN A 95 -39.97 16.28 13.99
N ILE A 96 -39.20 15.85 14.98
CA ILE A 96 -38.61 16.73 15.99
C ILE A 96 -37.61 17.75 15.41
N PRO A 97 -36.63 17.39 14.55
CA PRO A 97 -35.75 18.34 13.87
C PRO A 97 -36.49 19.46 13.11
N LEU A 98 -37.62 19.14 12.47
CA LEU A 98 -38.43 20.09 11.71
C LEU A 98 -39.14 21.10 12.63
N ILE A 99 -39.61 20.65 13.79
CA ILE A 99 -40.27 21.52 14.77
C ILE A 99 -39.23 22.46 15.42
N ILE A 100 -38.03 21.95 15.71
CA ILE A 100 -36.93 22.74 16.27
C ILE A 100 -36.49 23.85 15.31
N SER A 101 -36.38 23.56 14.00
CA SER A 101 -35.98 24.55 13.00
C SER A 101 -37.02 25.65 12.76
N GLN A 102 -38.29 25.39 13.06
CA GLN A 102 -39.40 26.34 12.95
C GLN A 102 -39.61 27.20 14.21
N SER A 103 -38.84 26.96 15.27
CA SER A 103 -38.95 27.70 16.54
C SER A 103 -38.34 29.11 16.45
N ILE A 104 -38.73 29.98 17.38
CA ILE A 104 -38.25 31.39 17.43
C ILE A 104 -36.76 31.45 17.81
N THR A 105 -36.29 30.50 18.63
CA THR A 105 -34.89 30.39 19.08
C THR A 105 -34.35 28.96 18.85
N PRO A 106 -34.10 28.54 17.59
CA PRO A 106 -33.77 27.15 17.25
C PRO A 106 -32.60 26.57 18.03
N MET A 107 -31.54 27.34 18.25
CA MET A 107 -30.35 26.88 18.97
C MET A 107 -30.63 26.63 20.46
N GLN A 108 -31.34 27.55 21.13
CA GLN A 108 -31.69 27.40 22.55
C GLN A 108 -32.72 26.28 22.77
N THR A 109 -33.70 26.17 21.86
CA THR A 109 -34.70 25.09 21.87
C THR A 109 -34.05 23.73 21.58
N LEU A 110 -33.08 23.66 20.67
CA LEU A 110 -32.29 22.45 20.43
C LEU A 110 -31.49 22.04 21.67
N LEU A 111 -30.78 22.97 22.31
CA LEU A 111 -29.96 22.69 23.48
C LEU A 111 -30.81 22.18 24.66
N THR A 112 -31.91 22.87 24.97
CA THR A 112 -32.85 22.45 26.03
C THR A 112 -33.55 21.12 25.71
N PHE A 113 -33.82 20.82 24.45
CA PHE A 113 -34.36 19.53 24.04
C PHE A 113 -33.32 18.41 24.15
N VAL A 114 -32.08 18.66 23.72
CA VAL A 114 -30.96 17.72 23.88
C VAL A 114 -30.72 17.39 25.35
N GLU A 115 -30.78 18.37 26.25
CA GLU A 115 -30.72 18.15 27.70
C GLU A 115 -31.77 17.13 28.17
N LYS A 116 -33.02 17.25 27.70
CA LYS A 116 -34.10 16.31 28.02
C LYS A 116 -33.82 14.91 27.44
N VAL A 117 -33.30 14.81 26.22
CA VAL A 117 -32.95 13.51 25.61
C VAL A 117 -31.80 12.84 26.37
N VAL A 118 -30.78 13.59 26.80
CA VAL A 118 -29.68 13.05 27.63
C VAL A 118 -30.21 12.60 29.00
N TYR A 119 -31.14 13.34 29.61
CA TYR A 119 -31.80 12.88 30.83
C TYR A 119 -32.51 11.52 30.65
N MET A 120 -33.25 11.36 29.54
CA MET A 120 -33.90 10.08 29.22
C MET A 120 -32.90 8.95 28.95
N LEU A 121 -31.77 9.26 28.32
CA LEU A 121 -30.67 8.33 28.10
C LEU A 121 -30.12 7.80 29.45
N TYR A 122 -29.85 8.68 30.41
CA TYR A 122 -29.32 8.29 31.74
C TYR A 122 -30.34 7.58 32.64
N LYS A 123 -31.64 7.75 32.40
CA LYS A 123 -32.73 7.03 33.09
C LYS A 123 -32.99 5.63 32.50
N SER A 124 -32.42 5.33 31.34
CA SER A 124 -32.70 4.11 30.60
C SER A 124 -31.77 2.96 31.03
N ASN A 125 -32.36 1.77 31.23
CA ASN A 125 -31.63 0.55 31.61
C ASN A 125 -31.63 -0.52 30.50
N SER A 126 -32.44 -0.36 29.46
CA SER A 126 -32.52 -1.32 28.36
C SER A 126 -31.57 -0.95 27.22
N THR A 127 -30.91 -1.94 26.62
CA THR A 127 -30.01 -1.75 25.46
C THR A 127 -30.68 -1.05 24.29
N PHE A 128 -31.93 -1.40 23.99
CA PHE A 128 -32.71 -0.79 22.91
C PHE A 128 -32.94 0.71 23.14
N ALA A 129 -33.35 1.11 24.35
CA ALA A 129 -33.52 2.53 24.68
C ALA A 129 -32.21 3.31 24.58
N LEU A 130 -31.09 2.73 25.05
CA LEU A 130 -29.77 3.36 24.90
C LEU A 130 -29.41 3.54 23.42
N GLU A 131 -29.58 2.51 22.59
CA GLU A 131 -29.35 2.61 21.14
C GLU A 131 -30.25 3.67 20.48
N ALA A 132 -31.54 3.69 20.81
CA ALA A 132 -32.51 4.61 20.22
C ALA A 132 -32.22 6.08 20.59
N TYR A 133 -31.97 6.35 21.88
CA TYR A 133 -31.66 7.70 22.33
C TYR A 133 -30.30 8.19 21.85
N THR A 134 -29.26 7.33 21.82
CA THR A 134 -27.96 7.71 21.26
C THR A 134 -28.03 7.96 19.76
N GLY A 135 -28.73 7.09 19.01
CA GLY A 135 -28.96 7.32 17.58
C GLY A 135 -29.75 8.60 17.31
N PHE A 136 -30.70 8.94 18.20
CA PHE A 136 -31.44 10.19 18.09
C PHE A 136 -30.57 11.43 18.37
N LEU A 137 -29.71 11.37 19.40
CA LEU A 137 -28.74 12.43 19.68
C LEU A 137 -27.82 12.68 18.49
N GLN A 138 -27.36 11.61 17.81
CA GLN A 138 -26.55 11.75 16.61
C GLN A 138 -27.28 12.51 15.51
N SER A 139 -28.56 12.20 15.25
CA SER A 139 -29.39 12.96 14.30
C SER A 139 -29.62 14.41 14.72
N LEU A 140 -29.72 14.69 16.02
CA LEU A 140 -29.86 16.07 16.51
C LEU A 140 -28.56 16.88 16.39
N PHE A 141 -27.40 16.25 16.58
CA PHE A 141 -26.09 16.89 16.42
C PHE A 141 -25.74 17.23 14.98
N GLU A 142 -26.36 16.57 13.99
CA GLU A 142 -26.26 16.98 12.59
C GLU A 142 -26.86 18.37 12.34
N LEU A 143 -27.80 18.83 13.18
CA LEU A 143 -28.41 20.16 13.08
C LEU A 143 -27.50 21.28 13.59
N SER A 144 -26.67 21.01 14.60
CA SER A 144 -25.72 21.98 15.16
C SER A 144 -24.51 21.32 15.82
N ARG A 145 -23.32 21.61 15.27
CA ARG A 145 -22.03 21.20 15.82
C ARG A 145 -21.67 21.91 17.13
N GLU A 146 -22.26 23.07 17.39
CA GLU A 146 -22.03 23.83 18.62
C GLU A 146 -22.72 23.13 19.80
N VAL A 147 -23.98 22.70 19.61
CA VAL A 147 -24.74 21.93 20.61
C VAL A 147 -24.08 20.58 20.87
N GLU A 148 -23.56 19.91 19.84
CA GLU A 148 -22.77 18.68 20.00
C GLU A 148 -21.57 18.91 20.92
N LYS A 149 -20.75 19.93 20.63
CA LYS A 149 -19.56 20.25 21.44
C LYS A 149 -19.92 20.60 22.88
N GLU A 150 -20.94 21.42 23.08
CA GLU A 150 -21.37 21.84 24.42
C GLU A 150 -21.90 20.65 25.23
N THR A 151 -22.75 19.81 24.61
CA THR A 151 -23.30 18.61 25.25
C THR A 151 -22.21 17.61 25.60
N MET A 152 -21.27 17.33 24.69
CA MET A 152 -20.14 16.42 24.98
C MET A 152 -19.20 17.00 26.04
N THR A 153 -18.97 18.31 26.03
CA THR A 153 -18.17 18.98 27.06
C THR A 153 -18.80 18.75 28.44
N TRP A 154 -20.11 18.89 28.53
CA TRP A 154 -20.85 18.68 29.77
C TRP A 154 -20.83 17.20 30.21
N ILE A 155 -21.10 16.24 29.32
CA ILE A 155 -21.07 14.80 29.66
C ILE A 155 -19.68 14.36 30.12
N VAL A 156 -18.61 14.84 29.48
CA VAL A 156 -17.24 14.40 29.75
C VAL A 156 -16.60 15.15 30.93
N TYR A 157 -16.67 16.48 30.94
CA TYR A 157 -15.91 17.33 31.87
C TYR A 157 -16.70 17.86 33.07
N SER A 158 -18.00 17.57 33.21
CA SER A 158 -18.76 18.00 34.39
C SER A 158 -18.25 17.38 35.69
N ASN A 159 -18.43 18.09 36.81
CA ASN A 159 -18.01 17.61 38.15
C ASN A 159 -19.05 16.71 38.83
N ASP A 160 -20.15 16.36 38.16
CA ASP A 160 -21.22 15.55 38.74
C ASP A 160 -20.85 14.05 38.70
N GLU A 161 -21.18 13.32 39.77
CA GLU A 161 -20.92 11.88 39.88
C GLU A 161 -21.88 11.03 39.04
N ARG A 162 -23.08 11.53 38.71
CA ARG A 162 -24.09 10.83 37.89
C ARG A 162 -23.61 10.54 36.48
N LYS A 163 -22.58 11.23 36.00
CA LYS A 163 -21.99 10.99 34.68
C LYS A 163 -21.35 9.60 34.55
N TYR A 164 -20.95 8.98 35.66
CA TYR A 164 -20.34 7.64 35.71
C TYR A 164 -21.40 6.53 35.53
N ASN A 165 -21.97 6.43 34.32
CA ASN A 165 -22.89 5.36 33.93
C ASN A 165 -22.28 4.53 32.78
N ALA A 166 -21.81 3.32 33.10
CA ALA A 166 -21.01 2.52 32.17
C ALA A 166 -21.79 2.10 30.90
N PRO A 167 -23.05 1.63 30.99
CA PRO A 167 -23.88 1.37 29.81
C PRO A 167 -24.06 2.58 28.88
N VAL A 168 -24.30 3.77 29.44
CA VAL A 168 -24.50 4.99 28.65
C VAL A 168 -23.22 5.38 27.92
N ILE A 169 -22.09 5.42 28.64
CA ILE A 169 -20.80 5.82 28.07
C ILE A 169 -20.33 4.79 27.03
N ALA A 170 -20.52 3.48 27.27
CA ALA A 170 -20.24 2.45 26.28
C ALA A 170 -21.06 2.64 24.98
N MET A 171 -22.33 3.05 25.10
CA MET A 171 -23.17 3.32 23.93
C MET A 171 -22.75 4.57 23.16
N LEU A 172 -22.35 5.63 23.87
CA LEU A 172 -21.80 6.85 23.27
C LEU A 172 -20.46 6.58 22.56
N MET A 173 -19.61 5.73 23.14
CA MET A 173 -18.36 5.26 22.50
C MET A 173 -18.66 4.45 21.22
N ARG A 174 -19.68 3.58 21.25
CA ARG A 174 -20.11 2.79 20.09
C ARG A 174 -20.56 3.64 18.90
N HIS A 175 -21.12 4.81 19.16
CA HIS A 175 -21.54 5.77 18.14
C HIS A 175 -20.48 6.86 17.85
N GLU A 176 -19.24 6.67 18.32
CA GLU A 176 -18.11 7.59 18.12
C GLU A 176 -18.34 9.03 18.62
N MET A 177 -19.25 9.24 19.59
CA MET A 177 -19.58 10.57 20.10
C MET A 177 -18.55 11.10 21.10
N ILE A 178 -17.82 10.19 21.75
CA ILE A 178 -16.79 10.51 22.75
C ILE A 178 -15.40 10.26 22.15
N PRO A 179 -14.49 11.26 22.19
CA PRO A 179 -13.08 11.04 21.88
C PRO A 179 -12.46 10.06 22.87
N LEU A 180 -12.13 8.85 22.42
CA LEU A 180 -11.63 7.78 23.29
C LEU A 180 -10.32 8.15 24.00
N GLU A 181 -9.43 8.89 23.32
CA GLU A 181 -8.12 9.28 23.86
C GLU A 181 -8.26 10.25 25.04
N ASP A 182 -9.12 11.25 24.91
CA ASP A 182 -9.38 12.23 25.95
C ASP A 182 -10.08 11.57 27.14
N TYR A 183 -11.03 10.68 26.85
CA TYR A 183 -11.75 9.95 27.88
C TYR A 183 -10.84 9.00 28.68
N ASP A 184 -9.90 8.32 28.02
CA ASP A 184 -8.90 7.46 28.68
C ASP A 184 -8.03 8.27 29.67
N VAL A 185 -7.56 9.46 29.27
CA VAL A 185 -6.80 10.36 30.16
C VAL A 185 -7.64 10.78 31.37
N LEU A 186 -8.90 11.13 31.16
CA LEU A 186 -9.79 11.58 32.22
C LEU A 186 -10.11 10.46 33.21
N LEU A 187 -10.47 9.28 32.69
CA LEU A 187 -10.81 8.13 33.51
C LEU A 187 -9.60 7.62 34.30
N ALA A 188 -8.41 7.55 33.68
CA ALA A 188 -7.18 7.19 34.36
C ALA A 188 -6.83 8.12 35.54
N LYS A 189 -7.10 9.43 35.41
CA LYS A 189 -6.96 10.39 36.51
C LYS A 189 -8.06 10.23 37.55
N ALA A 190 -9.29 9.98 37.11
CA ALA A 190 -10.44 9.83 37.99
C ALA A 190 -10.30 8.62 38.91
N ILE A 191 -9.80 7.49 38.41
CA ILE A 191 -9.57 6.24 39.15
C ILE A 191 -8.64 6.42 40.37
N LYS A 192 -7.78 7.46 40.37
CA LYS A 192 -6.89 7.74 41.50
C LYS A 192 -7.62 8.20 42.77
N ASN A 193 -8.91 8.55 42.69
CA ASN A 193 -9.75 8.98 43.81
C ASN A 193 -11.22 8.52 43.61
N PRO A 194 -12.06 8.55 44.67
CA PRO A 194 -12.75 7.43 45.36
C PRO A 194 -12.91 6.04 44.68
N PRO A 195 -13.19 4.98 45.48
CA PRO A 195 -13.28 3.58 45.02
C PRO A 195 -14.42 3.29 44.03
N HIS A 196 -15.54 4.02 44.08
CA HIS A 196 -16.67 3.82 43.16
C HIS A 196 -16.28 4.07 41.69
N LYS A 197 -15.24 4.89 41.43
CA LYS A 197 -14.74 5.15 40.07
C LYS A 197 -13.91 4.00 39.51
N VAL A 198 -13.31 3.19 40.40
CA VAL A 198 -12.63 1.94 40.04
C VAL A 198 -13.67 0.93 39.55
N ASP A 199 -14.76 0.76 40.31
CA ASP A 199 -15.87 -0.12 39.94
C ASP A 199 -16.49 0.29 38.60
N TYR A 200 -16.76 1.58 38.44
CA TYR A 200 -17.22 2.14 37.17
C TYR A 200 -16.27 1.83 35.99
N ALA A 201 -14.97 2.02 36.19
CA ALA A 201 -13.98 1.75 35.14
C ALA A 201 -13.95 0.26 34.78
N VAL A 202 -14.03 -0.63 35.77
CA VAL A 202 -14.11 -2.07 35.55
C VAL A 202 -15.37 -2.43 34.75
N ASP A 203 -16.52 -1.88 35.11
CA ASP A 203 -17.79 -2.10 34.40
C ASP A 203 -17.75 -1.59 32.96
N LEU A 204 -17.21 -0.38 32.74
CA LEU A 204 -17.06 0.20 31.41
C LEU A 204 -16.13 -0.63 30.52
N LEU A 205 -14.95 -1.00 31.02
CA LEU A 205 -14.00 -1.82 30.26
C LEU A 205 -14.57 -3.22 29.97
N SER A 206 -15.33 -3.77 30.90
CA SER A 206 -16.01 -5.06 30.71
C SER A 206 -17.04 -4.99 29.58
N LEU A 207 -17.84 -3.91 29.52
CA LEU A 207 -18.81 -3.68 28.45
C LEU A 207 -18.15 -3.38 27.10
N CYS A 208 -17.00 -2.69 27.09
CA CYS A 208 -16.35 -2.28 25.86
C CYS A 208 -15.45 -3.36 25.24
N LEU A 209 -14.70 -4.11 26.05
CA LEU A 209 -13.61 -4.98 25.59
C LEU A 209 -13.94 -6.48 25.62
N LEU A 210 -14.78 -6.93 26.57
CA LEU A 210 -15.06 -8.36 26.76
C LEU A 210 -16.15 -8.97 25.86
N PRO A 211 -17.09 -8.23 25.24
CA PRO A 211 -18.06 -8.84 24.32
C PRO A 211 -17.40 -9.54 23.13
N SER A 212 -18.14 -10.43 22.46
CA SER A 212 -17.66 -11.13 21.26
C SER A 212 -17.31 -10.16 20.12
N ASN A 213 -18.06 -9.06 20.00
CA ASN A 213 -17.75 -7.93 19.14
C ASN A 213 -17.42 -6.72 20.02
N PRO A 214 -16.14 -6.40 20.23
CA PRO A 214 -15.75 -5.31 21.12
C PRO A 214 -16.17 -3.96 20.54
N ILE A 215 -16.55 -3.02 21.41
CA ILE A 215 -16.95 -1.65 21.05
C ILE A 215 -15.70 -0.81 20.76
N THR A 216 -14.67 -0.98 21.58
CA THR A 216 -13.38 -0.32 21.49
C THR A 216 -12.26 -1.36 21.53
N LEU A 217 -11.03 -0.96 21.25
CA LEU A 217 -9.88 -1.86 21.34
C LEU A 217 -9.07 -1.60 22.60
N LEU A 218 -8.23 -2.55 22.99
CA LEU A 218 -7.42 -2.45 24.22
C LEU A 218 -6.55 -1.17 24.21
N GLU A 219 -6.01 -0.85 23.04
CA GLU A 219 -5.12 0.29 22.81
C GLU A 219 -5.80 1.64 23.08
N ASP A 220 -7.13 1.70 22.99
CA ASP A 220 -7.89 2.92 23.27
C ASP A 220 -7.88 3.28 24.76
N HIS A 221 -7.72 2.29 25.65
CA HIS A 221 -7.85 2.41 27.13
C HIS A 221 -6.52 2.24 27.88
N ALA A 222 -5.41 2.60 27.23
CA ALA A 222 -4.07 2.28 27.71
C ALA A 222 -3.76 2.86 29.09
N LEU A 223 -4.12 4.12 29.33
CA LEU A 223 -3.83 4.82 30.59
C LEU A 223 -4.72 4.32 31.72
N THR A 224 -5.99 4.04 31.42
CA THR A 224 -6.97 3.51 32.36
C THR A 224 -6.52 2.14 32.87
N ILE A 225 -6.10 1.24 31.98
CA ILE A 225 -5.59 -0.09 32.34
C ILE A 225 -4.29 0.02 33.14
N ALA A 226 -3.39 0.92 32.77
CA ALA A 226 -2.15 1.17 33.52
C ALA A 226 -2.44 1.66 34.96
N ALA A 227 -3.42 2.55 35.15
CA ALA A 227 -3.85 3.03 36.46
C ALA A 227 -4.47 1.90 37.30
N LEU A 228 -5.27 1.02 36.70
CA LEU A 228 -5.83 -0.15 37.39
C LEU A 228 -4.75 -1.15 37.82
N ARG A 229 -3.72 -1.36 36.99
CA ARG A 229 -2.54 -2.18 37.34
C ARG A 229 -1.76 -1.57 38.52
N GLU A 230 -1.58 -0.25 38.54
CA GLU A 230 -0.91 0.43 39.65
C GLU A 230 -1.66 0.24 40.99
N ILE A 231 -3.00 0.24 40.96
CA ILE A 231 -3.82 -0.06 42.14
C ILE A 231 -3.67 -1.52 42.55
N TYR A 232 -3.64 -2.43 41.57
CA TYR A 232 -3.45 -3.87 41.79
C TYR A 232 -2.13 -4.17 42.52
N ASP A 233 -1.05 -3.47 42.16
CA ASP A 233 0.27 -3.68 42.76
C ASP A 233 0.42 -3.06 44.17
N LYS A 234 -0.45 -2.10 44.56
CA LYS A 234 -0.31 -1.28 45.79
C LYS A 234 -1.26 -1.62 46.93
N SER A 235 -2.34 -2.37 46.72
CA SER A 235 -3.50 -2.39 47.64
C SER A 235 -3.97 -3.81 48.02
N ASP A 236 -4.19 -4.09 49.31
CA ASP A 236 -4.70 -5.38 49.84
C ASP A 236 -6.24 -5.41 50.08
N THR A 237 -7.02 -4.58 49.39
CA THR A 237 -8.47 -4.38 49.66
C THR A 237 -9.41 -5.19 48.76
N SER A 238 -10.69 -5.31 49.14
CA SER A 238 -11.74 -6.05 48.39
C SER A 238 -11.95 -5.59 46.93
N LEU A 239 -11.67 -4.31 46.62
CA LEU A 239 -11.66 -3.75 45.26
C LEU A 239 -10.64 -4.45 44.34
N LEU A 240 -9.61 -5.06 44.91
CA LEU A 240 -8.60 -5.84 44.19
C LEU A 240 -9.22 -7.05 43.48
N SER A 241 -10.31 -7.61 44.01
CA SER A 241 -10.92 -8.83 43.45
C SER A 241 -11.50 -8.59 42.05
N ARG A 242 -12.28 -7.51 41.86
CA ARG A 242 -12.88 -7.16 40.55
C ARG A 242 -11.83 -6.73 39.53
N VAL A 243 -10.85 -5.93 39.96
CA VAL A 243 -9.72 -5.52 39.10
C VAL A 243 -8.90 -6.74 38.67
N LYS A 244 -8.64 -7.67 39.59
CA LYS A 244 -7.93 -8.93 39.30
C LYS A 244 -8.69 -9.80 38.30
N ILE A 245 -10.01 -9.92 38.45
CA ILE A 245 -10.86 -10.67 37.51
C ILE A 245 -10.76 -10.06 36.11
N LEU A 246 -10.98 -8.74 35.99
CA LEU A 246 -10.89 -8.06 34.69
C LEU A 246 -9.51 -8.21 34.05
N LEU A 247 -8.43 -7.96 34.80
CA LEU A 247 -7.06 -8.10 34.27
C LEU A 247 -6.75 -9.53 33.84
N LYS A 248 -7.28 -10.53 34.55
CA LYS A 248 -7.15 -11.94 34.17
C LYS A 248 -7.91 -12.24 32.88
N GLU A 249 -9.16 -11.78 32.75
CA GLU A 249 -9.97 -11.97 31.54
C GLU A 249 -9.36 -11.28 30.32
N LEU A 250 -8.83 -10.06 30.49
CA LEU A 250 -8.07 -9.35 29.45
C LEU A 250 -6.80 -10.10 29.07
N GLY A 251 -6.10 -10.67 30.06
CA GLY A 251 -4.92 -11.52 29.84
C GLY A 251 -5.22 -12.78 29.05
N GLU A 252 -6.29 -13.49 29.41
CA GLU A 252 -6.77 -14.68 28.71
C GLU A 252 -7.19 -14.34 27.27
N ARG A 253 -7.90 -13.22 27.06
CA ARG A 253 -8.27 -12.74 25.72
C ARG A 253 -7.06 -12.38 24.87
N ALA A 254 -6.07 -11.70 25.44
CA ALA A 254 -4.82 -11.37 24.74
C ALA A 254 -3.99 -12.60 24.41
N LYS A 255 -4.00 -13.64 25.27
CA LYS A 255 -3.27 -14.90 25.05
C LYS A 255 -3.99 -15.85 24.08
N ARG A 256 -5.33 -15.77 23.97
CA ARG A 256 -6.16 -16.70 23.19
C ARG A 256 -5.67 -16.99 21.76
N PRO A 257 -5.24 -16.00 20.95
CA PRO A 257 -4.75 -16.26 19.60
C PRO A 257 -3.45 -17.07 19.56
N TYR A 258 -2.69 -17.08 20.66
CA TYR A 258 -1.32 -17.59 20.73
C TYR A 258 -1.18 -18.91 21.46
N ILE A 259 -2.25 -19.47 22.01
CA ILE A 259 -2.22 -20.71 22.83
C ILE A 259 -1.55 -21.88 22.10
N SER A 260 -1.73 -21.99 20.78
CA SER A 260 -1.14 -23.05 19.96
C SER A 260 0.28 -22.75 19.48
N ILE A 261 0.70 -21.49 19.51
CA ILE A 261 1.92 -20.98 18.87
C ILE A 261 3.02 -20.74 19.91
N ASP A 262 2.68 -20.13 21.05
CA ASP A 262 3.63 -19.86 22.12
C ASP A 262 3.28 -20.70 23.35
N LYS A 263 4.08 -21.75 23.57
CA LYS A 263 4.04 -22.56 24.79
C LYS A 263 4.81 -21.91 25.94
N ARG A 264 5.45 -20.75 25.71
CA ARG A 264 6.18 -20.06 26.76
C ARG A 264 5.22 -19.38 27.73
N GLU A 265 5.54 -19.51 29.01
CA GLU A 265 4.84 -18.83 30.10
C GLU A 265 5.57 -17.56 30.53
N ASP A 266 6.73 -17.26 29.96
CA ASP A 266 7.63 -16.20 30.44
C ASP A 266 7.32 -14.80 29.87
N LEU A 267 6.45 -14.70 28.87
CA LEU A 267 6.01 -13.44 28.25
C LEU A 267 4.51 -13.22 28.46
N ASP A 268 4.15 -12.13 29.16
CA ASP A 268 2.76 -11.71 29.33
C ASP A 268 2.26 -10.99 28.07
N CYS A 269 1.35 -11.64 27.32
CA CYS A 269 0.72 -11.07 26.12
C CYS A 269 0.01 -9.74 26.41
N LEU A 270 -0.63 -9.59 27.57
CA LEU A 270 -1.30 -8.36 27.95
C LEU A 270 -0.28 -7.25 28.20
N GLN A 271 0.83 -7.54 28.89
CA GLN A 271 1.92 -6.58 29.07
C GLN A 271 2.53 -6.15 27.73
N LEU A 272 2.80 -7.08 26.82
CA LEU A 272 3.35 -6.76 25.50
C LEU A 272 2.42 -5.88 24.68
N ARG A 273 1.12 -6.20 24.67
CA ARG A 273 0.11 -5.39 23.98
C ARG A 273 -0.01 -3.99 24.61
N MET A 274 0.09 -3.91 25.94
CA MET A 274 0.14 -2.63 26.65
C MET A 274 1.37 -1.79 26.29
N LEU A 275 2.55 -2.39 26.07
CA LEU A 275 3.73 -1.65 25.61
C LEU A 275 3.50 -0.98 24.25
N LEU A 276 2.81 -1.67 23.33
CA LEU A 276 2.45 -1.08 22.03
C LEU A 276 1.48 0.09 22.21
N ALA A 277 0.48 -0.05 23.08
CA ALA A 277 -0.50 0.99 23.37
C ALA A 277 0.17 2.23 24.02
N GLU A 278 1.00 2.03 25.05
CA GLU A 278 1.81 3.07 25.69
C GLU A 278 2.70 3.80 24.67
N TRP A 279 3.37 3.05 23.80
CA TRP A 279 4.22 3.61 22.76
C TRP A 279 3.43 4.45 21.75
N THR A 280 2.26 3.98 21.35
CA THR A 280 1.41 4.69 20.39
C THR A 280 1.00 6.06 20.95
N ARG A 281 0.54 6.10 22.20
CA ARG A 281 0.26 7.34 22.94
C ARG A 281 1.50 8.25 23.02
N LEU A 282 2.64 7.68 23.40
CA LEU A 282 3.91 8.41 23.50
C LEU A 282 4.32 9.06 22.16
N SER A 283 4.07 8.36 21.05
CA SER A 283 4.43 8.80 19.71
C SER A 283 3.57 9.96 19.18
N GLN A 284 2.35 10.12 19.71
CA GLN A 284 1.42 11.20 19.38
C GLN A 284 1.77 12.52 20.11
N HIS A 285 2.49 12.45 21.24
CA HIS A 285 2.84 13.64 22.01
C HIS A 285 3.92 14.49 21.32
N SER A 286 3.57 15.74 20.99
CA SER A 286 4.40 16.68 20.22
C SER A 286 5.72 17.08 20.90
N MET A 287 5.80 17.01 22.23
CA MET A 287 6.97 17.45 23.02
C MET A 287 7.87 16.30 23.50
N THR A 288 7.64 15.07 23.03
CA THR A 288 8.44 13.91 23.47
C THR A 288 9.86 13.97 22.95
N SER A 289 10.84 13.96 23.86
CA SER A 289 12.26 13.97 23.51
C SER A 289 12.74 12.62 22.96
N GLN A 290 13.73 12.64 22.06
CA GLN A 290 14.39 11.42 21.55
C GLN A 290 14.97 10.51 22.65
N LYS A 291 15.33 11.09 23.81
CA LYS A 291 15.83 10.31 24.96
C LYS A 291 14.75 9.38 25.52
N ILE A 292 13.51 9.86 25.62
CA ILE A 292 12.38 9.08 26.13
C ILE A 292 12.06 7.93 25.17
N TYR A 293 12.04 8.20 23.85
CA TYR A 293 11.86 7.15 22.85
C TYR A 293 12.92 6.04 22.95
N ARG A 294 14.19 6.41 23.13
CA ARG A 294 15.28 5.44 23.31
C ARG A 294 15.15 4.65 24.61
N GLN A 295 14.77 5.29 25.72
CA GLN A 295 14.54 4.61 26.99
C GLN A 295 13.40 3.60 26.89
N PHE A 296 12.30 3.96 26.21
CA PHE A 296 11.19 3.05 25.98
C PHE A 296 11.59 1.86 25.12
N ALA A 297 12.32 2.08 24.02
CA ALA A 297 12.82 0.98 23.19
C ALA A 297 13.77 0.04 23.96
N ARG A 298 14.59 0.55 24.89
CA ARG A 298 15.38 -0.28 25.82
C ARG A 298 14.49 -1.11 26.74
N LYS A 299 13.41 -0.54 27.27
CA LYS A 299 12.42 -1.25 28.10
C LYS A 299 11.83 -2.42 27.30
N VAL A 300 11.42 -2.19 26.05
CA VAL A 300 10.88 -3.25 25.17
C VAL A 300 11.91 -4.34 24.93
N LEU A 301 13.15 -3.98 24.54
CA LEU A 301 14.21 -4.97 24.30
C LEU A 301 14.49 -5.84 25.54
N ARG A 302 14.55 -5.24 26.74
CA ARG A 302 14.74 -5.95 28.01
C ARG A 302 13.60 -6.94 28.30
N ILE A 303 12.35 -6.54 28.06
CA ILE A 303 11.17 -7.41 28.29
C ILE A 303 11.16 -8.56 27.28
N THR A 304 11.50 -8.30 26.03
CA THR A 304 11.56 -9.34 25.00
C THR A 304 12.73 -10.31 25.17
N LYS A 305 13.76 -9.95 25.96
CA LYS A 305 14.96 -10.73 26.32
C LYS A 305 15.79 -11.20 25.11
N ASP A 306 15.27 -12.14 24.34
CA ASP A 306 15.97 -12.92 23.32
C ASP A 306 15.40 -12.71 21.90
N LYS A 307 16.03 -13.34 20.91
CA LYS A 307 15.60 -13.21 19.50
C LYS A 307 14.18 -13.74 19.29
N ASN A 308 13.77 -14.81 19.99
CA ASN A 308 12.44 -15.40 19.86
C ASN A 308 11.36 -14.53 20.52
N GLY A 309 11.63 -13.93 21.68
CA GLY A 309 10.74 -12.97 22.32
C GLY A 309 10.52 -11.72 21.48
N GLN A 310 11.56 -11.24 20.80
CA GLN A 310 11.43 -10.13 19.83
C GLN A 310 10.54 -10.52 18.64
N SER A 311 10.75 -11.71 18.04
CA SER A 311 9.90 -12.19 16.94
C SER A 311 8.44 -12.37 17.37
N PHE A 312 8.20 -12.89 18.57
CA PHE A 312 6.84 -13.00 19.13
C PHE A 312 6.21 -11.61 19.34
N PHE A 313 6.97 -10.66 19.88
CA PHE A 313 6.50 -9.28 20.04
C PHE A 313 6.15 -8.62 18.70
N PHE A 314 6.97 -8.79 17.67
CA PHE A 314 6.66 -8.30 16.32
C PHE A 314 5.40 -8.95 15.74
N ARG A 315 5.20 -10.25 16.01
CA ARG A 315 4.00 -10.97 15.56
C ARG A 315 2.76 -10.40 16.23
N LEU A 316 2.81 -10.25 17.54
CA LEU A 316 1.73 -9.65 18.33
C LEU A 316 1.40 -8.24 17.85
N CYS A 317 2.41 -7.39 17.63
CA CYS A 317 2.19 -6.04 17.10
C CYS A 317 1.56 -6.05 15.70
N THR A 318 2.04 -6.93 14.81
CA THR A 318 1.52 -7.06 13.44
C THR A 318 0.07 -7.50 13.46
N GLU A 319 -0.26 -8.56 14.19
CA GLU A 319 -1.64 -9.07 14.29
C GLU A 319 -2.58 -8.07 14.98
N THR A 320 -2.10 -7.32 15.98
CA THR A 320 -2.87 -6.23 16.61
C THR A 320 -3.19 -5.13 15.60
N CYS A 321 -2.22 -4.71 14.79
CA CYS A 321 -2.45 -3.75 13.71
C CYS A 321 -3.47 -4.26 12.68
N LEU A 322 -3.41 -5.56 12.34
CA LEU A 322 -4.37 -6.20 11.44
C LEU A 322 -5.77 -6.28 12.05
N GLU A 323 -5.87 -6.62 13.34
CA GLU A 323 -7.14 -6.64 14.08
C GLU A 323 -7.79 -5.26 14.01
N HIS A 324 -7.06 -4.19 14.37
CA HIS A 324 -7.52 -2.80 14.25
C HIS A 324 -7.99 -2.45 12.84
N PHE A 325 -7.23 -2.83 11.82
CA PHE A 325 -7.57 -2.51 10.43
C PHE A 325 -8.83 -3.23 9.93
N LEU A 326 -9.13 -4.42 10.47
CA LEU A 326 -10.18 -5.31 9.97
C LEU A 326 -11.46 -5.33 10.82
N SER A 327 -11.42 -4.85 12.06
CA SER A 327 -12.50 -5.01 13.04
C SER A 327 -13.74 -4.16 12.75
N PHE A 328 -13.62 -3.04 12.04
CA PHE A 328 -14.75 -2.14 11.79
C PHE A 328 -15.01 -1.96 10.29
N LYS A 329 -16.13 -2.50 9.79
CA LYS A 329 -16.48 -2.56 8.35
C LYS A 329 -16.91 -1.21 7.74
N SER A 330 -17.18 -0.20 8.55
CA SER A 330 -17.62 1.14 8.14
C SER A 330 -16.75 2.19 8.83
N LEU A 331 -15.53 2.41 8.32
CA LEU A 331 -14.58 3.28 9.01
C LEU A 331 -14.95 4.74 8.78
N SER A 332 -15.42 5.41 9.83
CA SER A 332 -15.30 6.86 9.98
C SER A 332 -13.85 7.30 9.74
N ALA A 333 -13.66 8.51 9.19
CA ALA A 333 -12.31 9.03 8.92
C ALA A 333 -11.44 9.08 10.20
N ALA A 334 -12.07 9.30 11.36
CA ALA A 334 -11.39 9.28 12.66
C ALA A 334 -10.83 7.89 13.01
N PHE A 335 -11.58 6.82 12.72
CA PHE A 335 -11.10 5.45 12.96
C PHE A 335 -9.96 5.08 12.00
N GLN A 336 -10.08 5.42 10.70
CA GLN A 336 -9.01 5.20 9.72
C GLN A 336 -7.69 5.85 10.18
N ASN A 337 -7.74 7.11 10.60
CA ASN A 337 -6.57 7.85 11.07
C ASN A 337 -5.92 7.18 12.28
N ARG A 338 -6.71 6.71 13.26
CA ARG A 338 -6.18 5.98 14.43
C ARG A 338 -5.48 4.69 14.03
N THR A 339 -6.07 3.89 13.15
CA THR A 339 -5.41 2.69 12.63
C THR A 339 -4.11 3.00 11.91
N MET A 340 -4.07 4.06 11.09
CA MET A 340 -2.83 4.48 10.43
C MET A 340 -1.76 4.89 11.44
N GLN A 341 -2.13 5.65 12.48
CA GLN A 341 -1.23 6.07 13.54
C GLN A 341 -0.64 4.89 14.32
N LEU A 342 -1.44 3.86 14.61
CA LEU A 342 -0.96 2.64 15.28
C LEU A 342 0.11 1.93 14.43
N ILE A 343 -0.12 1.79 13.12
CA ILE A 343 0.85 1.15 12.22
C ILE A 343 2.14 1.97 12.12
N ASP A 344 2.03 3.29 12.03
CA ASP A 344 3.20 4.19 11.96
C ASP A 344 3.96 4.19 13.29
N ALA A 345 3.25 4.17 14.43
CA ALA A 345 3.86 4.01 15.74
C ALA A 345 4.60 2.67 15.85
N TYR A 346 4.00 1.56 15.41
CA TYR A 346 4.66 0.27 15.38
C TYR A 346 5.95 0.30 14.54
N ALA A 347 5.90 0.85 13.32
CA ALA A 347 7.07 0.98 12.46
C ALA A 347 8.18 1.81 13.12
N LYS A 348 7.81 2.95 13.73
CA LYS A 348 8.73 3.80 14.49
C LYS A 348 9.35 3.07 15.67
N LEU A 349 8.59 2.23 16.39
CA LEU A 349 9.12 1.43 17.51
C LEU A 349 10.23 0.49 17.05
N VAL A 350 10.02 -0.24 15.94
CA VAL A 350 11.02 -1.14 15.37
C VAL A 350 12.30 -0.37 15.01
N ALA A 351 12.16 0.82 14.41
CA ALA A 351 13.30 1.66 14.09
C ALA A 351 14.09 2.12 15.33
N TYR A 352 13.40 2.48 16.42
CA TYR A 352 14.06 2.80 17.68
C TYR A 352 14.70 1.57 18.36
N MET A 353 14.11 0.38 18.24
CA MET A 353 14.72 -0.87 18.71
C MET A 353 16.06 -1.13 18.00
N ILE A 354 16.12 -0.94 16.68
CA ILE A 354 17.35 -1.06 15.88
C ILE A 354 18.37 0.02 16.25
N HIS A 355 17.92 1.25 16.50
CA HIS A 355 18.83 2.32 16.93
C HIS A 355 19.48 2.01 18.28
N VAL A 356 18.77 1.33 19.16
CA VAL A 356 19.13 1.12 20.56
C VAL A 356 19.82 -0.23 20.82
N SER A 357 19.73 -1.17 19.89
CA SER A 357 20.37 -2.49 19.98
C SER A 357 21.85 -2.37 20.36
N ASP A 358 22.32 -3.34 21.14
CA ASP A 358 23.35 -3.16 22.17
C ASP A 358 24.65 -2.53 21.62
N ASN A 359 24.98 -1.32 22.08
CA ASN A 359 26.23 -0.62 21.72
C ASN A 359 27.47 -1.21 22.41
N ASN A 360 27.34 -2.34 23.13
CA ASN A 360 28.41 -2.96 23.90
C ASN A 360 29.32 -3.87 23.07
N LYS A 361 28.97 -4.12 21.79
CA LYS A 361 29.83 -4.84 20.86
C LYS A 361 30.98 -3.95 20.41
N GLU A 362 32.21 -4.41 20.62
CA GLU A 362 33.42 -3.67 20.25
C GLU A 362 33.61 -3.61 18.72
N GLU A 363 33.08 -4.59 17.99
CA GLU A 363 33.20 -4.69 16.53
C GLU A 363 32.01 -4.06 15.79
N GLU A 364 32.31 -3.11 14.89
CA GLU A 364 31.31 -2.40 14.08
C GLU A 364 30.53 -3.33 13.13
N GLU A 365 31.15 -4.39 12.60
CA GLU A 365 30.49 -5.33 11.70
C GLU A 365 29.45 -6.20 12.42
N GLU A 366 29.76 -6.68 13.62
CA GLU A 366 28.82 -7.44 14.44
C GLU A 366 27.63 -6.59 14.91
N LEU A 367 27.88 -5.31 15.21
CA LEU A 367 26.83 -4.36 15.54
C LEU A 367 25.93 -4.05 14.34
N ALA A 368 26.51 -3.90 13.15
CA ALA A 368 25.75 -3.69 11.92
C ALA A 368 24.88 -4.92 11.61
N SER A 369 25.47 -6.11 11.72
CA SER A 369 24.78 -7.40 11.54
C SER A 369 23.59 -7.55 12.46
N GLU A 370 23.72 -7.24 13.76
CA GLU A 370 22.60 -7.31 14.70
C GLU A 370 21.45 -6.35 14.35
N LYS A 371 21.78 -5.13 13.90
CA LYS A 371 20.79 -4.14 13.46
C LYS A 371 20.04 -4.62 12.23
N ILE A 372 20.75 -5.19 11.26
CA ILE A 372 20.17 -5.80 10.06
C ILE A 372 19.30 -7.01 10.44
N ASP A 373 19.75 -7.84 11.38
CA ASP A 373 19.02 -9.01 11.90
C ASP A 373 17.67 -8.62 12.54
N ILE A 374 17.62 -7.53 13.31
CA ILE A 374 16.35 -7.05 13.90
C ILE A 374 15.39 -6.60 12.79
N ALA A 375 15.88 -5.84 11.81
CA ALA A 375 15.08 -5.39 10.67
C ALA A 375 14.56 -6.59 9.85
N ALA A 376 15.44 -7.52 9.48
CA ALA A 376 15.10 -8.72 8.74
C ALA A 376 14.07 -9.57 9.49
N ARG A 377 14.23 -9.77 10.80
CA ARG A 377 13.23 -10.49 11.62
C ARG A 377 11.88 -9.81 11.62
N SER A 378 11.83 -8.48 11.71
CA SER A 378 10.56 -7.74 11.64
C SER A 378 9.84 -7.98 10.31
N PHE A 379 10.56 -7.96 9.20
CA PHE A 379 9.98 -8.26 7.89
C PHE A 379 9.56 -9.73 7.76
N SER A 380 10.40 -10.68 8.19
CA SER A 380 10.09 -12.11 8.15
C SER A 380 8.84 -12.46 8.93
N VAL A 381 8.61 -11.82 10.08
CA VAL A 381 7.38 -12.01 10.86
C VAL A 381 6.16 -11.50 10.08
N VAL A 382 6.26 -10.35 9.41
CA VAL A 382 5.17 -9.84 8.55
C VAL A 382 4.89 -10.80 7.40
N ILE A 383 5.92 -11.40 6.77
CA ILE A 383 5.75 -12.43 5.72
C ILE A 383 4.96 -13.63 6.25
N LEU A 384 5.34 -14.15 7.42
CA LEU A 384 4.69 -15.33 8.01
C LEU A 384 3.22 -15.06 8.34
N VAL A 385 2.92 -13.89 8.94
CA VAL A 385 1.54 -13.49 9.22
C VAL A 385 0.75 -13.27 7.93
N LEU A 386 1.36 -12.68 6.90
CA LEU A 386 0.74 -12.51 5.58
C LEU A 386 0.41 -13.85 4.95
N ALA A 387 1.35 -14.79 4.93
CA ALA A 387 1.16 -16.12 4.37
C ALA A 387 0.00 -16.85 5.07
N GLN A 388 -0.02 -16.85 6.40
CA GLN A 388 -1.11 -17.43 7.18
C GLN A 388 -2.46 -16.77 6.86
N HIS A 389 -2.52 -15.43 6.76
CA HIS A 389 -3.75 -14.72 6.42
C HIS A 389 -4.22 -14.96 4.97
N HIS A 390 -3.28 -15.07 4.03
CA HIS A 390 -3.58 -15.34 2.63
C HIS A 390 -4.17 -16.73 2.45
N GLU A 391 -3.59 -17.74 3.09
CA GLU A 391 -4.07 -19.13 3.07
C GLU A 391 -5.43 -19.28 3.78
N THR A 392 -5.57 -18.72 4.99
CA THR A 392 -6.78 -18.90 5.80
C THR A 392 -7.99 -18.11 5.28
N ARG A 393 -7.79 -16.93 4.68
CA ARG A 393 -8.90 -16.07 4.22
C ARG A 393 -9.23 -16.22 2.74
N GLY A 394 -8.32 -16.77 1.92
CA GLY A 394 -8.51 -16.95 0.48
C GLY A 394 -9.01 -15.67 -0.19
N MET A 395 -10.23 -15.71 -0.75
CA MET A 395 -10.86 -14.59 -1.44
C MET A 395 -11.14 -13.35 -0.56
N HIS A 396 -11.20 -13.52 0.76
CA HIS A 396 -11.41 -12.44 1.73
C HIS A 396 -10.11 -11.83 2.26
N PHE A 397 -8.97 -12.21 1.70
CA PHE A 397 -7.67 -11.62 2.04
C PHE A 397 -7.65 -10.11 1.75
N ASN A 398 -7.21 -9.32 2.74
CA ASN A 398 -7.11 -7.87 2.61
C ASN A 398 -5.65 -7.42 2.49
N GLN A 399 -5.19 -7.23 1.26
CA GLN A 399 -3.83 -6.80 0.94
C GLN A 399 -3.45 -5.39 1.42
N LYS A 400 -4.41 -4.52 1.75
CA LYS A 400 -4.15 -3.11 2.09
C LYS A 400 -3.46 -2.95 3.44
N ALA A 401 -3.82 -3.79 4.40
CA ALA A 401 -3.22 -3.74 5.73
C ALA A 401 -1.72 -4.07 5.67
N PHE A 402 -1.36 -5.14 4.95
CA PHE A 402 0.03 -5.54 4.74
C PHE A 402 0.82 -4.54 3.90
N LEU A 403 0.21 -3.94 2.87
CA LEU A 403 0.80 -2.83 2.12
C LEU A 403 1.23 -1.70 3.05
N ARG A 404 0.32 -1.25 3.93
CA ARG A 404 0.60 -0.15 4.86
C ARG A 404 1.72 -0.54 5.83
N ILE A 405 1.64 -1.70 6.48
CA ILE A 405 2.65 -2.17 7.42
C ILE A 405 4.04 -2.24 6.79
N LEU A 406 4.18 -2.89 5.62
CA LEU A 406 5.46 -3.00 4.93
C LEU A 406 6.00 -1.63 4.47
N SER A 407 5.13 -0.77 3.94
CA SER A 407 5.51 0.58 3.52
C SER A 407 5.97 1.47 4.68
N SER A 408 5.25 1.44 5.81
CA SER A 408 5.59 2.24 7.00
C SER A 408 6.86 1.72 7.66
N LEU A 409 7.03 0.39 7.80
CA LEU A 409 8.26 -0.21 8.30
C LEU A 409 9.45 0.21 7.44
N TYR A 410 9.38 0.01 6.13
CA TYR A 410 10.48 0.39 5.25
C TYR A 410 10.80 1.90 5.31
N ALA A 411 9.79 2.76 5.28
CA ALA A 411 9.98 4.21 5.34
C ALA A 411 10.65 4.66 6.65
N GLU A 412 10.18 4.18 7.81
CA GLU A 412 10.75 4.52 9.12
C GLU A 412 12.17 3.99 9.30
N LEU A 413 12.45 2.78 8.81
CA LEU A 413 13.79 2.19 8.86
C LEU A 413 14.80 2.96 8.00
N MET A 414 14.39 3.42 6.82
CA MET A 414 15.24 4.20 5.91
C MET A 414 15.43 5.65 6.38
N ASN A 415 14.37 6.33 6.84
CA ASN A 415 14.41 7.72 7.31
C ASN A 415 15.36 7.91 8.50
N ASN A 416 15.36 6.97 9.46
CA ASN A 416 16.23 7.04 10.62
C ASN A 416 17.73 6.92 10.28
N GLN A 417 18.07 6.27 9.16
CA GLN A 417 19.46 6.23 8.68
C GLN A 417 19.86 7.54 7.97
N HIS A 418 18.95 8.14 7.18
CA HIS A 418 19.20 9.44 6.54
C HIS A 418 19.41 10.59 7.54
N HIS A 419 18.73 10.58 8.69
CA HIS A 419 18.94 11.60 9.72
C HIS A 419 20.32 11.52 10.39
N HIS A 420 20.91 10.33 10.54
CA HIS A 420 22.30 10.17 10.99
C HIS A 420 23.32 10.64 9.94
N TYR A 421 22.95 10.60 8.66
CA TYR A 421 23.77 11.11 7.56
C TYR A 421 23.88 12.64 7.59
N ASN A 422 22.75 13.37 7.67
CA ASN A 422 22.74 14.83 7.54
C ASN A 422 23.18 15.60 8.81
N ASN A 423 22.92 15.09 10.02
CA ASN A 423 23.27 15.80 11.25
C ASN A 423 24.77 15.79 11.58
N ASN A 424 25.57 14.97 10.90
CA ASN A 424 27.00 14.77 11.19
C ASN A 424 27.94 15.60 10.30
N ASN A 425 27.41 16.48 9.44
CA ASN A 425 28.24 17.35 8.59
C ASN A 425 29.12 18.34 9.39
N ASN A 426 28.82 18.60 10.67
CA ASN A 426 29.45 19.69 11.43
C ASN A 426 30.65 19.36 12.36
N ASN A 427 31.17 18.13 12.53
CA ASN A 427 32.37 17.92 13.41
C ASN A 427 33.31 16.73 13.07
N ASN A 428 34.63 17.01 12.96
CA ASN A 428 35.86 16.16 12.90
C ASN A 428 36.03 15.02 11.85
N ASN A 429 37.14 15.07 11.07
CA ASN A 429 37.31 14.33 9.79
C ASN A 429 37.68 12.83 9.83
N ASN A 430 38.31 12.29 10.89
CA ASN A 430 38.73 10.87 10.91
C ASN A 430 37.65 9.92 11.47
N ASN A 431 36.88 10.34 12.47
CA ASN A 431 35.72 9.59 12.96
C ASN A 431 34.49 9.68 12.02
N LYS A 432 34.45 10.68 11.11
CA LYS A 432 33.42 10.80 10.05
C LYS A 432 33.47 9.65 9.05
N LYS A 433 34.67 9.27 8.58
CA LYS A 433 34.83 8.24 7.53
C LYS A 433 34.37 6.86 8.00
N LYS A 434 34.70 6.47 9.24
CA LYS A 434 34.29 5.18 9.84
C LYS A 434 32.77 5.13 10.09
N LYS A 435 32.20 6.16 10.72
CA LYS A 435 30.74 6.23 10.97
C LYS A 435 29.90 6.27 9.69
N HIS A 436 30.39 6.94 8.64
CA HIS A 436 29.72 6.95 7.34
C HIS A 436 29.68 5.54 6.73
N SER A 437 30.79 4.81 6.74
CA SER A 437 30.85 3.43 6.22
C SER A 437 29.89 2.49 6.96
N PHE A 438 29.85 2.58 8.29
CA PHE A 438 28.92 1.81 9.12
C PHE A 438 27.45 2.10 8.80
N SER A 439 27.07 3.38 8.69
CA SER A 439 25.68 3.75 8.35
C SER A 439 25.27 3.26 6.96
N THR A 440 26.19 3.30 5.99
CA THR A 440 25.96 2.79 4.63
C THR A 440 25.81 1.26 4.63
N LEU A 441 26.59 0.54 5.44
CA LEU A 441 26.47 -0.92 5.58
C LEU A 441 25.10 -1.33 6.11
N VAL A 442 24.64 -0.70 7.20
CA VAL A 442 23.31 -0.97 7.78
C VAL A 442 22.21 -0.60 6.80
N TYR A 443 22.31 0.55 6.13
CA TYR A 443 21.36 0.99 5.12
C TYR A 443 21.22 -0.03 3.97
N ASN A 444 22.34 -0.45 3.38
CA ASN A 444 22.34 -1.45 2.31
C ASN A 444 21.84 -2.82 2.79
N GLY A 445 22.17 -3.22 4.02
CA GLY A 445 21.68 -4.45 4.63
C GLY A 445 20.17 -4.46 4.80
N ILE A 446 19.57 -3.36 5.26
CA ILE A 446 18.10 -3.24 5.38
C ILE A 446 17.44 -3.19 4.00
N LEU A 447 18.03 -2.47 3.03
CA LEU A 447 17.52 -2.40 1.65
C LEU A 447 17.49 -3.80 1.02
N ARG A 448 18.54 -4.60 1.24
CA ARG A 448 18.61 -5.99 0.80
C ARG A 448 17.56 -6.87 1.50
N ALA A 449 17.46 -6.80 2.82
CA ALA A 449 16.46 -7.56 3.58
C ALA A 449 15.02 -7.24 3.14
N TYR A 450 14.72 -5.98 2.86
CA TYR A 450 13.42 -5.57 2.34
C TYR A 450 13.20 -6.07 0.90
N SER A 451 14.25 -6.08 0.07
CA SER A 451 14.18 -6.62 -1.29
C SER A 451 13.94 -8.13 -1.29
N ASP A 452 14.61 -8.87 -0.41
CA ASP A 452 14.41 -10.32 -0.21
C ASP A 452 12.99 -10.61 0.31
N THR A 453 12.45 -9.71 1.15
CA THR A 453 11.05 -9.75 1.61
C THR A 453 10.08 -9.62 0.44
N LEU A 454 10.27 -8.63 -0.44
CA LEU A 454 9.42 -8.46 -1.62
C LEU A 454 9.57 -9.63 -2.59
N TYR A 455 10.78 -10.13 -2.82
CA TYR A 455 10.99 -11.30 -3.66
C TYR A 455 10.26 -12.55 -3.12
N THR A 456 10.31 -12.77 -1.79
CA THR A 456 9.56 -13.86 -1.14
C THR A 456 8.05 -13.71 -1.32
N LEU A 457 7.55 -12.48 -1.29
CA LEU A 457 6.12 -12.13 -1.45
C LEU A 457 5.68 -11.99 -2.91
N GLN A 458 6.41 -12.57 -3.86
CA GLN A 458 6.11 -12.46 -5.29
C GLN A 458 4.67 -12.91 -5.63
N PRO A 459 4.04 -12.30 -6.66
CA PRO A 459 2.65 -12.57 -7.01
C PRO A 459 2.35 -14.01 -7.44
N THR A 460 3.34 -14.72 -7.99
CA THR A 460 3.21 -16.14 -8.36
C THR A 460 2.90 -17.01 -7.14
N THR A 461 3.47 -16.67 -5.98
CA THR A 461 3.23 -17.38 -4.71
C THR A 461 2.01 -16.81 -3.98
N PHE A 462 1.87 -15.47 -3.96
CA PHE A 462 0.80 -14.77 -3.24
C PHE A 462 -0.05 -13.89 -4.18
N PRO A 463 -0.90 -14.50 -5.04
CA PRO A 463 -1.66 -13.75 -6.05
C PRO A 463 -2.63 -12.73 -5.45
N GLY A 464 -3.14 -12.98 -4.24
CA GLY A 464 -4.02 -12.06 -3.51
C GLY A 464 -3.33 -10.76 -3.06
N PHE A 465 -2.00 -10.73 -3.09
CA PHE A 465 -1.17 -9.58 -2.72
C PHE A 465 -0.58 -8.84 -3.94
N ALA A 466 -0.88 -9.28 -5.17
CA ALA A 466 -0.23 -8.80 -6.39
C ALA A 466 -0.27 -7.26 -6.58
N PHE A 467 -1.42 -6.62 -6.32
CA PHE A 467 -1.56 -5.17 -6.50
C PHE A 467 -0.74 -4.38 -5.48
N SER A 468 -0.82 -4.76 -4.21
CA SER A 468 0.00 -4.17 -3.15
C SER A 468 1.49 -4.40 -3.42
N TRP A 469 1.87 -5.60 -3.86
CA TRP A 469 3.24 -5.93 -4.22
C TRP A 469 3.78 -5.04 -5.35
N LEU A 470 3.00 -4.88 -6.42
CA LEU A 470 3.37 -3.99 -7.54
C LEU A 470 3.58 -2.54 -7.05
N GLN A 471 2.74 -2.05 -6.13
CA GLN A 471 2.92 -0.72 -5.53
C GLN A 471 4.21 -0.61 -4.70
N LEU A 472 4.59 -1.66 -3.97
CA LEU A 472 5.81 -1.67 -3.16
C LEU A 472 7.07 -1.67 -4.03
N ILE A 473 7.15 -2.54 -5.04
CA ILE A 473 8.34 -2.61 -5.92
C ILE A 473 8.51 -1.38 -6.81
N SER A 474 7.40 -0.70 -7.16
CA SER A 474 7.41 0.53 -7.96
C SER A 474 7.41 1.81 -7.10
N HIS A 475 7.54 1.69 -5.78
CA HIS A 475 7.42 2.83 -4.88
C HIS A 475 8.55 3.84 -5.11
N ARG A 476 8.19 5.14 -5.18
CA ARG A 476 9.10 6.26 -5.47
C ARG A 476 10.29 6.41 -4.52
N THR A 477 10.22 5.85 -3.31
CA THR A 477 11.35 5.88 -2.37
C THR A 477 12.19 4.60 -2.43
N PHE A 478 11.63 3.48 -2.89
CA PHE A 478 12.34 2.20 -2.91
C PHE A 478 13.11 2.01 -4.21
N MET A 479 12.42 2.14 -5.35
CA MET A 479 13.02 1.84 -6.65
C MET A 479 14.24 2.73 -6.97
N PRO A 480 14.22 4.06 -6.76
CA PRO A 480 15.42 4.88 -6.98
C PRO A 480 16.60 4.50 -6.08
N GLN A 481 16.36 3.97 -4.87
CA GLN A 481 17.45 3.52 -4.00
C GLN A 481 18.15 2.26 -4.55
N LEU A 482 17.47 1.43 -5.33
CA LEU A 482 18.09 0.29 -6.01
C LEU A 482 18.85 0.70 -7.27
N LEU A 483 18.30 1.65 -8.04
CA LEU A 483 18.81 1.99 -9.38
C LEU A 483 19.77 3.18 -9.41
N ALA A 484 19.63 4.13 -8.49
CA ALA A 484 20.44 5.36 -8.43
C ALA A 484 21.57 5.31 -7.38
N ALA A 485 21.56 4.37 -6.45
CA ALA A 485 22.61 4.26 -5.44
C ALA A 485 23.86 3.55 -6.03
N PRO A 486 25.03 4.21 -6.19
CA PRO A 486 25.42 5.55 -5.72
C PRO A 486 26.09 6.42 -6.83
N THR A 487 25.34 7.29 -7.50
CA THR A 487 25.93 8.41 -8.31
C THR A 487 26.31 9.62 -7.44
N LEU A 488 25.93 9.62 -6.16
CA LEU A 488 26.32 10.64 -5.19
C LEU A 488 27.53 10.14 -4.40
N LEU A 489 28.75 10.42 -4.89
CA LEU A 489 30.02 10.60 -4.15
C LEU A 489 31.21 10.52 -5.14
N ILE A 490 31.48 11.65 -5.82
CA ILE A 490 32.68 11.83 -6.66
C ILE A 490 33.92 11.84 -5.74
N GLY A 491 34.81 10.86 -5.88
CA GLY A 491 36.16 10.91 -5.28
C GLY A 491 36.96 9.59 -5.24
N SER A 492 38.15 9.61 -5.87
CA SER A 492 39.31 8.68 -5.83
C SER A 492 39.13 7.21 -6.28
N ASP A 493 40.08 6.75 -7.10
CA ASP A 493 40.03 5.59 -8.01
C ASP A 493 39.71 4.21 -7.43
N ARG A 494 39.97 3.93 -6.13
CA ARG A 494 39.53 2.65 -5.52
C ARG A 494 38.04 2.58 -5.23
N ARG A 495 37.35 3.72 -5.15
CA ARG A 495 35.91 3.77 -4.92
C ARG A 495 35.11 3.46 -6.18
N GLN A 496 35.67 3.67 -7.37
CA GLN A 496 34.96 3.39 -8.63
C GLN A 496 34.65 1.88 -8.78
N GLN A 497 35.55 0.98 -8.39
CA GLN A 497 35.31 -0.46 -8.45
C GLN A 497 34.23 -0.92 -7.46
N GLN A 498 34.29 -0.50 -6.19
CA GLN A 498 33.24 -0.82 -5.20
C GLN A 498 31.90 -0.17 -5.56
N GLN A 499 31.90 1.04 -6.13
CA GLN A 499 30.68 1.72 -6.60
C GLN A 499 30.03 1.00 -7.77
N GLN A 500 30.83 0.51 -8.72
CA GLN A 500 30.32 -0.25 -9.86
C GLN A 500 29.77 -1.62 -9.43
N GLU A 501 30.37 -2.24 -8.43
CA GLU A 501 29.88 -3.49 -7.83
C GLU A 501 28.57 -3.29 -7.05
N GLN A 502 28.44 -2.21 -6.28
CA GLN A 502 27.20 -1.85 -5.59
C GLN A 502 26.07 -1.51 -6.56
N LYS A 503 26.37 -0.73 -7.62
CA LYS A 503 25.43 -0.45 -8.71
C LYS A 503 24.92 -1.75 -9.34
N LYS A 504 25.83 -2.70 -9.61
CA LYS A 504 25.47 -4.02 -10.13
C LYS A 504 24.58 -4.81 -9.17
N GLN A 505 24.84 -4.78 -7.86
CA GLN A 505 24.01 -5.48 -6.87
C GLN A 505 22.57 -4.93 -6.82
N GLY A 506 22.39 -3.62 -6.75
CA GLY A 506 21.06 -3.00 -6.76
C GLY A 506 20.28 -3.28 -8.05
N TRP A 507 20.96 -3.25 -9.19
CA TRP A 507 20.39 -3.60 -10.48
C TRP A 507 19.98 -5.07 -10.56
N MET A 508 20.79 -6.00 -10.07
CA MET A 508 20.44 -7.43 -10.01
C MET A 508 19.20 -7.69 -9.15
N ILE A 509 19.02 -6.94 -8.06
CA ILE A 509 17.81 -7.04 -7.22
C ILE A 509 16.59 -6.54 -8.02
N CYS A 510 16.71 -5.38 -8.67
CA CYS A 510 15.61 -4.82 -9.48
C CYS A 510 15.26 -5.74 -10.66
N GLU A 511 16.26 -6.32 -11.33
CA GLU A 511 16.10 -7.32 -12.40
C GLU A 511 15.26 -8.50 -11.90
N LYS A 512 15.61 -9.09 -10.75
CA LYS A 512 14.85 -10.21 -10.17
C LYS A 512 13.40 -9.84 -9.88
N LEU A 513 13.15 -8.70 -9.24
CA LEU A 513 11.78 -8.26 -8.92
C LEU A 513 10.97 -7.99 -10.19
N LEU A 514 11.56 -7.33 -11.20
CA LEU A 514 10.87 -7.07 -12.46
C LEU A 514 10.60 -8.37 -13.24
N LEU A 515 11.53 -9.34 -13.19
CA LEU A 515 11.30 -10.66 -13.78
C LEU A 515 10.12 -11.38 -13.15
N GLU A 516 9.99 -11.40 -11.82
CA GLU A 516 8.85 -12.05 -11.17
C GLU A 516 7.52 -11.34 -11.47
N LEU A 517 7.53 -10.02 -11.66
CA LEU A 517 6.37 -9.28 -12.17
C LEU A 517 5.96 -9.76 -13.58
N LEU A 518 6.93 -9.85 -14.50
CA LEU A 518 6.68 -10.21 -15.89
C LEU A 518 6.27 -11.68 -16.03
N LYS A 519 6.89 -12.59 -15.27
CA LYS A 519 6.54 -14.02 -15.23
C LYS A 519 5.12 -14.23 -14.73
N PHE A 520 4.71 -13.51 -13.69
CA PHE A 520 3.33 -13.56 -13.21
C PHE A 520 2.33 -13.04 -14.24
N LEU A 521 2.71 -11.99 -14.98
CA LEU A 521 1.85 -11.36 -15.97
C LEU A 521 1.68 -12.21 -17.24
N GLY A 522 2.71 -12.91 -17.70
CA GLY A 522 2.69 -13.69 -18.96
C GLY A 522 1.46 -14.59 -19.13
N PRO A 523 1.22 -15.57 -18.25
CA PRO A 523 0.08 -16.48 -18.34
C PRO A 523 -1.28 -15.79 -18.24
N LEU A 524 -1.35 -14.59 -17.65
CA LEU A 524 -2.59 -13.81 -17.57
C LEU A 524 -2.90 -13.11 -18.91
N LEU A 525 -1.88 -12.79 -19.71
CA LEU A 525 -2.03 -12.16 -21.01
C LEU A 525 -2.30 -13.19 -22.13
N ASP A 526 -1.79 -14.41 -21.99
CA ASP A 526 -2.00 -15.48 -22.98
C ASP A 526 -3.46 -15.94 -23.09
N ARG A 527 -4.29 -15.68 -22.07
CA ARG A 527 -5.71 -16.05 -22.06
C ARG A 527 -6.58 -15.28 -23.06
N GLN A 528 -6.05 -14.23 -23.70
CA GLN A 528 -6.70 -13.31 -24.64
C GLN A 528 -7.95 -12.55 -24.11
N GLN A 529 -8.63 -13.04 -23.10
CA GLN A 529 -9.74 -12.38 -22.40
C GLN A 529 -9.25 -11.76 -21.08
N LEU A 530 -8.97 -10.45 -21.13
CA LEU A 530 -8.48 -9.73 -19.96
C LEU A 530 -9.61 -9.26 -19.05
N GLU A 531 -9.74 -9.89 -17.89
CA GLU A 531 -10.64 -9.45 -16.82
C GLU A 531 -10.32 -8.01 -16.35
N LYS A 532 -11.27 -7.37 -15.65
CA LYS A 532 -11.08 -6.01 -15.13
C LYS A 532 -9.83 -5.89 -14.24
N ALA A 533 -9.58 -6.87 -13.38
CA ALA A 533 -8.40 -6.91 -12.53
C ALA A 533 -7.12 -7.03 -13.36
N THR A 534 -7.05 -7.96 -14.31
CA THR A 534 -5.90 -8.15 -15.20
C THR A 534 -5.59 -6.89 -16.01
N ARG A 535 -6.61 -6.21 -16.56
CA ARG A 535 -6.42 -4.93 -17.28
C ARG A 535 -5.85 -3.83 -16.38
N GLN A 536 -6.32 -3.73 -15.14
CA GLN A 536 -5.81 -2.76 -14.18
C GLN A 536 -4.36 -3.08 -13.79
N PHE A 537 -4.05 -4.35 -13.57
CA PHE A 537 -2.70 -4.81 -13.25
C PHE A 537 -1.73 -4.55 -14.41
N TYR A 538 -2.12 -4.91 -15.64
CA TYR A 538 -1.36 -4.61 -16.87
C TYR A 538 -1.08 -3.12 -17.04
N ARG A 539 -2.08 -2.25 -16.82
CA ARG A 539 -1.88 -0.78 -16.85
C ARG A 539 -0.90 -0.31 -15.77
N GLY A 540 -0.92 -0.92 -14.59
CA GLY A 540 0.05 -0.66 -13.53
C GLY A 540 1.48 -1.03 -13.97
N THR A 541 1.66 -2.21 -14.56
CA THR A 541 2.94 -2.68 -15.10
C THR A 541 3.45 -1.77 -16.22
N LEU A 542 2.59 -1.35 -17.16
CA LEU A 542 2.95 -0.41 -18.21
C LEU A 542 3.46 0.92 -17.63
N ARG A 543 2.76 1.49 -16.66
CA ARG A 543 3.19 2.73 -15.99
C ARG A 543 4.55 2.55 -15.32
N PHE A 544 4.77 1.42 -14.67
CA PHE A 544 6.05 1.13 -14.03
C PHE A 544 7.19 1.05 -15.06
N LEU A 545 6.99 0.34 -16.18
CA LEU A 545 7.99 0.29 -17.25
C LEU A 545 8.24 1.64 -17.92
N VAL A 546 7.21 2.48 -18.07
CA VAL A 546 7.37 3.85 -18.61
C VAL A 546 8.25 4.70 -17.68
N VAL A 547 8.07 4.58 -16.36
CA VAL A 547 8.94 5.26 -15.38
C VAL A 547 10.38 4.76 -15.51
N LEU A 548 10.59 3.44 -15.62
CA LEU A 548 11.93 2.88 -15.83
C LEU A 548 12.56 3.35 -17.13
N LEU A 549 11.79 3.42 -18.22
CA LEU A 549 12.26 3.91 -19.52
C LEU A 549 12.69 5.38 -19.46
N HIS A 550 11.96 6.22 -18.73
CA HIS A 550 12.30 7.64 -18.62
C HIS A 550 13.45 7.90 -17.65
N ASP A 551 13.40 7.33 -16.45
CA ASP A 551 14.31 7.67 -15.35
C ASP A 551 15.59 6.81 -15.36
N PHE A 552 15.52 5.57 -15.87
CA PHE A 552 16.59 4.57 -15.84
C PHE A 552 16.71 3.76 -17.14
N PRO A 553 16.78 4.39 -18.32
CA PRO A 553 16.80 3.67 -19.60
C PRO A 553 18.03 2.76 -19.75
N GLU A 554 19.17 3.09 -19.13
CA GLU A 554 20.36 2.23 -19.18
C GLU A 554 20.08 0.85 -18.57
N PHE A 555 19.38 0.81 -17.43
CA PHE A 555 19.00 -0.44 -16.78
C PHE A 555 18.16 -1.33 -17.70
N LEU A 556 17.11 -0.76 -18.33
CA LEU A 556 16.30 -1.50 -19.30
C LEU A 556 17.11 -1.91 -20.53
N SER A 557 17.99 -1.03 -21.03
CA SER A 557 18.77 -1.29 -22.24
C SER A 557 19.81 -2.41 -22.05
N GLU A 558 20.41 -2.53 -20.86
CA GLU A 558 21.43 -3.55 -20.55
C GLU A 558 20.81 -4.92 -20.21
N HIS A 559 19.61 -4.94 -19.63
CA HIS A 559 18.89 -6.16 -19.23
C HIS A 559 17.77 -6.58 -20.19
N TYR A 560 17.61 -5.87 -21.32
CA TYR A 560 16.47 -6.03 -22.22
C TYR A 560 16.21 -7.50 -22.60
N MET A 561 17.28 -8.26 -22.86
CA MET A 561 17.18 -9.64 -23.33
C MET A 561 16.54 -10.54 -22.28
N VAL A 562 16.87 -10.32 -21.02
CA VAL A 562 16.35 -11.08 -19.88
C VAL A 562 14.85 -10.81 -19.70
N PHE A 563 14.42 -9.56 -19.90
CA PHE A 563 12.99 -9.20 -19.80
C PHE A 563 12.17 -9.68 -21.00
N VAL A 564 12.68 -9.50 -22.21
CA VAL A 564 11.97 -9.82 -23.45
C VAL A 564 11.73 -11.34 -23.60
N GLN A 565 12.61 -12.18 -23.06
CA GLN A 565 12.41 -13.64 -22.99
C GLN A 565 11.17 -14.08 -22.20
N VAL A 566 10.73 -13.26 -21.24
CA VAL A 566 9.57 -13.56 -20.39
C VAL A 566 8.29 -12.92 -20.92
N ILE A 567 8.41 -11.89 -21.76
CA ILE A 567 7.26 -11.18 -22.30
C ILE A 567 6.76 -11.91 -23.56
N PRO A 568 5.48 -12.37 -23.60
CA PRO A 568 4.93 -13.01 -24.80
C PRO A 568 5.03 -12.13 -26.04
N HIS A 569 5.25 -12.73 -27.22
CA HIS A 569 5.36 -12.00 -28.50
C HIS A 569 4.10 -11.19 -28.83
N SER A 570 2.92 -11.67 -28.41
CA SER A 570 1.65 -10.94 -28.52
C SER A 570 1.61 -9.61 -27.75
N CYS A 571 2.48 -9.44 -26.74
CA CYS A 571 2.52 -8.27 -25.86
C CYS A 571 3.41 -7.15 -26.42
N ILE A 572 3.14 -6.76 -27.66
CA ILE A 572 3.96 -5.84 -28.46
C ILE A 572 4.30 -4.54 -27.72
N GLN A 573 3.31 -3.86 -27.13
CA GLN A 573 3.54 -2.60 -26.40
C GLN A 573 4.52 -2.77 -25.22
N LEU A 574 4.43 -3.89 -24.50
CA LEU A 574 5.27 -4.16 -23.34
C LEU A 574 6.71 -4.41 -23.77
N ARG A 575 6.89 -5.17 -24.86
CA ARG A 575 8.20 -5.42 -25.48
C ARG A 575 8.80 -4.12 -26.02
N ASN A 576 8.03 -3.33 -26.76
CA ASN A 576 8.48 -2.06 -27.31
C ASN A 576 8.96 -1.08 -26.24
N LEU A 577 8.32 -1.03 -25.07
CA LEU A 577 8.80 -0.19 -23.96
C LEU A 577 10.22 -0.58 -23.52
N VAL A 578 10.52 -1.87 -23.43
CA VAL A 578 11.86 -2.37 -23.07
C VAL A 578 12.85 -2.15 -24.22
N LEU A 579 12.45 -2.49 -25.45
CA LEU A 579 13.32 -2.43 -26.64
C LEU A 579 13.61 -1.00 -27.11
N SER A 580 12.79 -0.03 -26.72
CA SER A 580 13.01 1.39 -27.00
C SER A 580 13.97 2.05 -26.03
N ALA A 581 14.46 1.35 -25.01
CA ALA A 581 15.42 1.91 -24.06
C ALA A 581 16.82 2.04 -24.68
N PHE A 582 17.47 3.18 -24.46
CA PHE A 582 18.81 3.48 -24.97
C PHE A 582 19.61 4.38 -24.01
N PRO A 583 20.95 4.38 -24.06
CA PRO A 583 21.77 5.19 -23.16
C PRO A 583 21.46 6.69 -23.28
N ARG A 584 21.25 7.40 -22.16
CA ARG A 584 20.82 8.82 -22.19
C ARG A 584 21.77 9.77 -22.92
N MET A 585 23.06 9.46 -22.92
CA MET A 585 24.09 10.28 -23.55
C MET A 585 24.16 10.08 -25.08
N MET A 586 23.40 9.14 -25.63
CA MET A 586 23.37 8.89 -27.07
C MET A 586 22.34 9.80 -27.75
N HIS A 587 22.78 10.52 -28.78
CA HIS A 587 21.89 11.26 -29.66
C HIS A 587 21.44 10.36 -30.79
N LEU A 588 20.13 10.06 -30.84
CA LEU A 588 19.57 9.26 -31.92
C LEU A 588 19.43 10.12 -33.18
N PRO A 589 20.00 9.70 -34.33
CA PRO A 589 19.72 10.35 -35.61
C PRO A 589 18.26 10.14 -35.99
N ASP A 590 17.68 11.06 -36.77
CA ASP A 590 16.30 10.90 -37.23
C ASP A 590 16.18 9.65 -38.12
N PRO A 591 15.38 8.63 -37.75
CA PRO A 591 15.19 7.42 -38.55
C PRO A 591 14.77 7.67 -40.01
N PHE A 592 14.16 8.82 -40.32
CA PHE A 592 13.71 9.16 -41.67
C PHE A 592 14.83 9.71 -42.56
N THR A 593 16.00 10.02 -41.99
CA THR A 593 17.16 10.51 -42.75
C THR A 593 17.56 9.45 -43.80
N PRO A 594 17.72 9.83 -45.08
CA PRO A 594 18.21 8.92 -46.13
C PRO A 594 19.57 8.30 -45.75
N GLU A 595 19.84 7.08 -46.20
CA GLU A 595 21.17 6.43 -46.18
C GLU A 595 21.78 6.11 -44.80
N LEU A 596 21.00 6.09 -43.72
CA LEU A 596 21.51 5.74 -42.38
C LEU A 596 21.96 4.28 -42.22
N LEU A 597 21.38 3.35 -42.99
CA LEU A 597 21.71 1.93 -42.92
C LEU A 597 22.77 1.58 -43.97
N PRO A 598 23.82 0.82 -43.60
CA PRO A 598 24.80 0.38 -44.59
C PRO A 598 24.17 -0.63 -45.54
N MET A 599 24.16 -0.30 -46.83
CA MET A 599 23.73 -1.21 -47.90
C MET A 599 24.85 -2.20 -48.25
N ASP A 600 24.50 -3.38 -48.77
CA ASP A 600 25.48 -4.44 -49.11
C ASP A 600 26.40 -4.05 -50.28
N HIS A 601 25.95 -3.13 -51.12
CA HIS A 601 26.72 -2.50 -52.18
C HIS A 601 26.61 -0.98 -52.04
N PRO A 602 27.43 -0.33 -51.17
CA PRO A 602 27.45 1.12 -51.11
C PRO A 602 27.92 1.66 -52.46
N LYS A 603 27.26 2.70 -52.98
CA LYS A 603 27.81 3.42 -54.13
C LYS A 603 29.10 4.12 -53.71
N GLU A 604 30.07 4.26 -54.62
CA GLU A 604 31.33 4.95 -54.33
C GLU A 604 31.06 6.32 -53.67
N GLY A 605 31.52 6.49 -52.43
CA GLY A 605 31.30 7.71 -51.61
C GLY A 605 30.32 7.58 -50.44
N GLU A 606 29.45 6.56 -50.41
CA GLU A 606 28.45 6.35 -49.33
C GLU A 606 29.05 5.67 -48.07
N GLU A 607 30.28 5.15 -48.12
CA GLU A 607 30.95 4.52 -46.97
C GLU A 607 31.12 5.46 -45.76
N ASN A 608 31.13 6.77 -45.99
CA ASN A 608 31.27 7.80 -44.96
C ASN A 608 29.96 8.16 -44.25
N ASN A 609 28.80 7.71 -44.75
CA ASN A 609 27.48 8.01 -44.17
C ASN A 609 27.06 6.99 -43.09
N VAL A 610 27.89 5.99 -42.81
CA VAL A 610 27.59 4.94 -41.83
C VAL A 610 27.86 5.44 -40.40
N LEU A 611 26.86 5.28 -39.52
CA LEU A 611 26.96 5.65 -38.10
C LEU A 611 28.16 4.97 -37.43
N SER A 612 28.98 5.76 -36.75
CA SER A 612 30.17 5.28 -36.02
C SER A 612 29.81 4.28 -34.91
N GLU A 613 28.62 4.45 -34.35
CA GLU A 613 27.97 3.66 -33.30
C GLU A 613 27.74 2.21 -33.74
N PHE A 614 27.60 1.94 -35.04
CA PHE A 614 27.46 0.58 -35.57
C PHE A 614 28.72 -0.27 -35.45
N LYS A 615 29.86 0.32 -35.07
CA LYS A 615 31.08 -0.41 -34.75
C LYS A 615 31.19 -0.75 -33.26
N GLN A 616 30.30 -0.24 -32.42
CA GLN A 616 30.34 -0.40 -30.98
C GLN A 616 29.37 -1.49 -30.53
N ASP A 617 29.87 -2.43 -29.74
CA ASP A 617 29.03 -3.44 -29.11
C ASP A 617 28.16 -2.83 -28.00
N PRO A 618 26.88 -3.23 -27.91
CA PRO A 618 26.01 -2.75 -26.85
C PRO A 618 26.44 -3.34 -25.50
N PHE A 619 26.32 -2.55 -24.42
CA PHE A 619 26.43 -3.08 -23.07
C PHE A 619 25.25 -4.02 -22.80
N LEU A 620 25.56 -5.25 -22.37
CA LEU A 620 24.57 -6.32 -22.20
C LEU A 620 24.94 -7.23 -21.04
N VAL A 621 23.96 -7.54 -20.19
CA VAL A 621 24.11 -8.57 -19.16
C VAL A 621 24.08 -9.95 -19.82
N THR A 622 25.06 -10.81 -19.49
CA THR A 622 25.22 -12.13 -20.11
C THR A 622 24.40 -13.25 -19.46
N SER A 623 23.56 -12.92 -18.47
CA SER A 623 22.73 -13.90 -17.74
C SER A 623 21.73 -14.64 -18.64
N TYR A 624 21.30 -14.03 -19.75
CA TYR A 624 20.44 -14.68 -20.76
C TYR A 624 21.05 -15.98 -21.32
N THR A 625 22.39 -16.08 -21.34
CA THR A 625 23.08 -17.27 -21.87
C THR A 625 22.88 -18.52 -21.02
N LYS A 626 22.41 -18.38 -19.77
CA LYS A 626 22.11 -19.52 -18.88
C LYS A 626 20.97 -20.39 -19.38
N VAL A 627 20.12 -19.85 -20.25
CA VAL A 627 19.05 -20.61 -20.93
C VAL A 627 19.63 -21.65 -21.89
N LEU A 628 20.83 -21.40 -22.43
CA LEU A 628 21.56 -22.31 -23.30
C LEU A 628 22.52 -23.16 -22.46
N SER A 629 22.53 -24.47 -22.70
CA SER A 629 23.44 -25.39 -22.01
C SER A 629 24.91 -25.08 -22.37
N ALA A 630 25.85 -25.50 -21.53
CA ALA A 630 27.27 -25.28 -21.80
C ALA A 630 27.71 -26.03 -23.07
N GLU A 631 27.18 -27.23 -23.28
CA GLU A 631 27.45 -28.09 -24.43
C GLU A 631 26.94 -27.44 -25.72
N PHE A 632 25.71 -26.92 -25.71
CA PHE A 632 25.13 -26.28 -26.89
C PHE A 632 25.85 -24.98 -27.23
N ARG A 633 26.27 -24.19 -26.23
CA ARG A 633 27.10 -23.00 -26.47
C ARG A 633 28.45 -23.35 -27.10
N GLY A 634 29.11 -24.41 -26.63
CA GLY A 634 30.33 -24.93 -27.26
C GLY A 634 30.10 -25.33 -28.71
N ALA A 635 29.01 -26.02 -28.99
CA ALA A 635 28.68 -26.42 -30.36
C ALA A 635 28.36 -25.24 -31.29
N ILE A 636 27.76 -24.16 -30.78
CA ILE A 636 27.60 -22.90 -31.54
C ILE A 636 28.97 -22.29 -31.85
N ASP A 637 29.85 -22.23 -30.86
CA ASP A 637 31.20 -21.69 -31.02
C ASP A 637 31.98 -22.47 -32.10
N ASP A 638 31.90 -23.81 -32.09
CA ASP A 638 32.51 -24.67 -33.10
C ASP A 638 31.90 -24.46 -34.49
N PHE A 639 30.57 -24.35 -34.58
CA PHE A 639 29.87 -24.10 -35.83
C PHE A 639 30.24 -22.75 -36.45
N VAL A 640 30.42 -21.69 -35.65
CA VAL A 640 30.86 -20.38 -36.15
C VAL A 640 32.26 -20.44 -36.77
N GLN A 641 33.11 -21.39 -36.36
CA GLN A 641 34.45 -21.57 -36.91
C GLN A 641 34.50 -22.53 -38.10
N ILE A 642 33.78 -23.65 -38.03
CA ILE A 642 33.97 -24.80 -38.94
C ILE A 642 32.75 -25.03 -39.86
N GLN A 643 31.56 -24.49 -39.53
CA GLN A 643 30.31 -24.64 -40.29
C GLN A 643 29.88 -26.10 -40.55
N HIS A 644 30.08 -26.99 -39.58
CA HIS A 644 29.75 -28.42 -39.74
C HIS A 644 28.24 -28.68 -39.87
N GLU A 645 27.81 -29.49 -40.84
CA GLU A 645 26.39 -29.72 -41.17
C GLU A 645 25.57 -30.35 -40.02
N SER A 646 26.19 -31.19 -39.18
CA SER A 646 25.49 -31.85 -38.06
C SER A 646 24.90 -30.85 -37.05
N PHE A 647 25.42 -29.62 -37.01
CA PHE A 647 24.90 -28.57 -36.16
C PHE A 647 23.44 -28.23 -36.47
N HIS A 648 23.02 -28.32 -37.74
CA HIS A 648 21.67 -27.93 -38.14
C HIS A 648 20.59 -28.78 -37.48
N ILE A 649 20.72 -30.10 -37.54
CA ILE A 649 19.78 -31.05 -36.93
C ILE A 649 19.73 -30.85 -35.42
N MET A 650 20.90 -30.74 -34.79
CA MET A 650 21.01 -30.51 -33.35
C MET A 650 20.37 -29.18 -32.95
N SER A 651 20.60 -28.11 -33.71
CA SER A 651 20.04 -26.80 -33.44
C SER A 651 18.51 -26.82 -33.52
N PHE A 652 17.92 -27.43 -34.56
CA PHE A 652 16.48 -27.54 -34.71
C PHE A 652 15.83 -28.32 -33.57
N GLN A 653 16.42 -29.46 -33.19
CA GLN A 653 15.95 -30.26 -32.06
C GLN A 653 16.04 -29.49 -30.73
N TYR A 654 17.09 -28.69 -30.54
CA TYR A 654 17.29 -27.92 -29.32
C TYR A 654 16.28 -26.77 -29.14
N MET A 655 15.70 -26.25 -30.23
CA MET A 655 14.71 -25.17 -30.16
C MET A 655 13.32 -25.63 -29.68
N MET A 656 13.10 -26.94 -29.56
CA MET A 656 11.80 -27.53 -29.23
C MET A 656 11.87 -28.35 -27.94
N ASP A 657 10.75 -28.38 -27.23
CA ASP A 657 10.51 -29.25 -26.07
C ASP A 657 9.13 -29.88 -26.24
N ASP A 658 9.06 -31.22 -26.30
CA ASP A 658 7.84 -31.98 -26.63
C ASP A 658 7.07 -31.47 -27.87
N GLY A 659 7.81 -30.98 -28.88
CA GLY A 659 7.25 -30.44 -30.13
C GLY A 659 6.73 -29.00 -30.03
N ILE A 660 6.89 -28.34 -28.88
CA ILE A 660 6.55 -26.93 -28.66
C ILE A 660 7.83 -26.09 -28.79
N TYR A 661 7.78 -25.01 -29.57
CA TYR A 661 8.92 -24.09 -29.69
C TYR A 661 9.16 -23.34 -28.39
N ARG A 662 10.42 -23.25 -27.98
CA ARG A 662 10.86 -22.52 -26.78
C ARG A 662 11.32 -21.09 -27.12
N PRO A 663 10.50 -20.04 -26.85
CA PRO A 663 10.83 -18.67 -27.25
C PRO A 663 12.05 -18.10 -26.52
N ASP A 664 12.27 -18.53 -25.27
CA ASP A 664 13.41 -18.18 -24.44
C ASP A 664 14.74 -18.67 -25.04
N VAL A 665 14.76 -19.92 -25.52
CA VAL A 665 15.91 -20.55 -26.19
C VAL A 665 16.18 -19.90 -27.52
N LEU A 666 15.14 -19.74 -28.35
CA LEU A 666 15.26 -19.11 -29.67
C LEU A 666 15.83 -17.70 -29.55
N GLY A 667 15.31 -16.89 -28.63
CA GLY A 667 15.86 -15.57 -28.34
C GLY A 667 17.33 -15.62 -27.92
N ALA A 668 17.69 -16.47 -26.96
CA ALA A 668 19.07 -16.59 -26.49
C ALA A 668 20.01 -17.05 -27.61
N PHE A 669 19.58 -18.02 -28.41
CA PHE A 669 20.32 -18.59 -29.52
C PHE A 669 20.61 -17.53 -30.59
N VAL A 670 19.59 -16.79 -31.05
CA VAL A 670 19.71 -15.74 -32.07
C VAL A 670 20.74 -14.70 -31.64
N LEU A 671 20.66 -14.22 -30.39
CA LEU A 671 21.63 -13.25 -29.90
C LEU A 671 23.04 -13.85 -29.82
N TYR A 672 23.17 -15.06 -29.28
CA TYR A 672 24.47 -15.68 -29.04
C TYR A 672 25.24 -15.97 -30.34
N ILE A 673 24.60 -16.64 -31.31
CA ILE A 673 25.22 -16.95 -32.60
C ILE A 673 25.48 -15.68 -33.42
N GLY A 674 24.58 -14.69 -33.34
CA GLY A 674 24.76 -13.38 -33.97
C GLY A 674 25.98 -12.65 -33.43
N SER A 675 26.10 -12.51 -32.10
CA SER A 675 27.27 -11.87 -31.47
C SER A 675 28.58 -12.59 -31.80
N LYS A 676 28.60 -13.93 -31.80
CA LYS A 676 29.80 -14.70 -32.19
C LYS A 676 30.18 -14.51 -33.65
N THR A 677 29.18 -14.43 -34.54
CA THR A 677 29.39 -14.17 -35.97
C THR A 677 29.94 -12.77 -36.20
N ILE A 678 29.42 -11.74 -35.52
CA ILE A 678 29.94 -10.36 -35.59
C ILE A 678 31.43 -10.33 -35.22
N ILE A 679 31.81 -10.99 -34.13
CA ILE A 679 33.21 -11.08 -33.69
C ILE A 679 34.08 -11.81 -34.71
N ALA A 680 33.62 -12.95 -35.24
CA ALA A 680 34.37 -13.77 -36.18
C ALA A 680 34.56 -13.12 -37.57
N THR A 681 33.69 -12.17 -37.92
CA THR A 681 33.70 -11.45 -39.20
C THR A 681 34.30 -10.04 -39.08
N TYR A 682 34.60 -9.58 -37.86
CA TYR A 682 35.14 -8.24 -37.62
C TYR A 682 36.44 -8.01 -38.40
N GLY A 683 36.44 -7.02 -39.28
CA GLY A 683 37.60 -6.63 -40.10
C GLY A 683 37.81 -7.43 -41.40
N LYS A 684 36.98 -8.45 -41.70
CA LYS A 684 37.01 -9.17 -42.99
C LYS A 684 36.18 -8.42 -44.03
N LYS A 685 36.82 -7.69 -44.95
CA LYS A 685 36.15 -6.79 -45.92
C LYS A 685 35.39 -7.50 -47.07
N ASN A 686 35.61 -8.80 -47.30
CA ASN A 686 35.13 -9.49 -48.52
C ASN A 686 34.20 -10.68 -48.25
N GLN A 687 33.63 -10.81 -47.04
CA GLN A 687 32.75 -11.94 -46.76
C GLN A 687 31.30 -11.57 -47.10
N GLU A 688 30.73 -12.27 -48.09
CA GLU A 688 29.34 -12.08 -48.48
C GLU A 688 28.41 -12.42 -47.30
N MET A 689 27.28 -11.72 -47.22
CA MET A 689 26.32 -11.92 -46.15
C MET A 689 25.73 -13.35 -46.16
N GLU A 690 25.68 -14.00 -47.33
CA GLU A 690 25.23 -15.39 -47.49
C GLU A 690 26.12 -16.41 -46.75
N GLU A 691 27.41 -16.13 -46.64
CA GLU A 691 28.41 -17.06 -46.08
C GLU A 691 28.52 -16.98 -44.54
N GLN A 692 27.80 -16.04 -43.92
CA GLN A 692 27.93 -15.80 -42.48
C GLN A 692 27.25 -16.92 -41.68
N PRO A 693 27.94 -17.54 -40.69
CA PRO A 693 27.42 -18.69 -39.94
C PRO A 693 26.01 -18.50 -39.36
N ALA A 694 25.75 -17.36 -38.70
CA ALA A 694 24.43 -17.06 -38.15
C ALA A 694 23.33 -17.05 -39.23
N ILE A 695 23.60 -16.50 -40.41
CA ILE A 695 22.62 -16.39 -41.50
C ILE A 695 22.33 -17.77 -42.10
N ILE A 696 23.36 -18.60 -42.28
CA ILE A 696 23.21 -20.00 -42.70
C ILE A 696 22.32 -20.75 -41.70
N ALA A 697 22.58 -20.61 -40.40
CA ALA A 697 21.77 -21.22 -39.35
C ALA A 697 20.32 -20.73 -39.37
N TYR A 698 20.08 -19.42 -39.48
CA TYR A 698 18.72 -18.87 -39.54
C TYR A 698 17.96 -19.35 -40.77
N LYS A 699 18.56 -19.36 -41.95
CA LYS A 699 17.93 -19.86 -43.19
C LYS A 699 17.52 -21.32 -43.05
N ARG A 700 18.39 -22.14 -42.46
CA ARG A 700 18.09 -23.55 -42.24
C ARG A 700 16.90 -23.73 -41.29
N LEU A 701 16.90 -23.02 -40.16
CA LEU A 701 15.78 -23.06 -39.21
C LEU A 701 14.47 -22.55 -39.84
N LEU A 702 14.50 -21.45 -40.61
CA LEU A 702 13.31 -20.93 -41.29
C LEU A 702 12.72 -21.94 -42.28
N THR A 703 13.57 -22.74 -42.93
CA THR A 703 13.13 -23.78 -43.87
C THR A 703 12.47 -24.95 -43.14
N GLU A 704 13.02 -25.38 -42.01
CA GLU A 704 12.55 -26.55 -41.25
C GLU A 704 11.38 -26.26 -40.29
N MET A 705 11.24 -25.03 -39.81
CA MET A 705 10.20 -24.64 -38.85
C MET A 705 8.82 -24.43 -39.50
N SER A 706 7.77 -24.68 -38.71
CA SER A 706 6.40 -24.29 -39.04
C SER A 706 6.21 -22.76 -39.01
N SER A 707 5.04 -22.28 -39.44
CA SER A 707 4.71 -20.84 -39.42
C SER A 707 4.84 -20.21 -38.04
N GLU A 708 4.51 -20.95 -36.97
CA GLU A 708 4.66 -20.50 -35.60
C GLU A 708 6.13 -20.36 -35.20
N GLY A 709 6.96 -21.37 -35.48
CA GLY A 709 8.39 -21.32 -35.20
C GLY A 709 9.09 -20.20 -35.98
N ARG A 710 8.75 -20.02 -37.26
CA ARG A 710 9.24 -18.91 -38.10
C ARG A 710 8.88 -17.56 -37.50
N TYR A 711 7.64 -17.38 -37.03
CA TYR A 711 7.19 -16.15 -36.39
C TYR A 711 7.98 -15.83 -35.12
N ILE A 712 8.27 -16.82 -34.27
CA ILE A 712 9.07 -16.65 -33.06
C ILE A 712 10.53 -16.31 -33.39
N LEU A 713 11.13 -17.01 -34.36
CA LEU A 713 12.50 -16.78 -34.80
C LEU A 713 12.68 -15.37 -35.39
N LEU A 714 11.79 -14.95 -36.28
CA LEU A 714 11.81 -13.60 -36.87
C LEU A 714 11.60 -12.51 -35.82
N ASN A 715 10.71 -12.73 -34.85
CA ASN A 715 10.56 -11.82 -33.72
C ASN A 715 11.83 -11.73 -32.86
N SER A 716 12.51 -12.86 -32.64
CA SER A 716 13.76 -12.92 -31.88
C SER A 716 14.86 -12.12 -32.58
N VAL A 717 14.95 -12.22 -33.91
CA VAL A 717 15.83 -11.36 -34.73
C VAL A 717 15.44 -9.89 -34.61
N ALA A 718 14.14 -9.57 -34.70
CA ALA A 718 13.63 -8.21 -34.63
C ALA A 718 13.80 -7.54 -33.25
N ASP A 719 13.96 -8.31 -32.16
CA ASP A 719 14.23 -7.76 -30.82
C ASP A 719 15.55 -7.03 -30.72
N HIS A 720 16.49 -7.31 -31.62
CA HIS A 720 17.79 -6.67 -31.63
C HIS A 720 17.81 -5.35 -32.40
N LEU A 721 16.70 -4.96 -33.04
CA LEU A 721 16.54 -3.69 -33.75
C LEU A 721 16.27 -2.52 -32.78
N ARG A 722 17.27 -2.15 -31.97
CA ARG A 722 17.13 -1.18 -30.86
C ARG A 722 17.74 0.18 -31.22
N TYR A 723 18.56 0.76 -30.36
CA TYR A 723 19.33 1.97 -30.69
C TYR A 723 20.56 1.64 -31.56
N PRO A 724 21.21 2.62 -32.21
CA PRO A 724 22.41 2.37 -33.02
C PRO A 724 23.51 1.63 -32.23
N ASN A 725 23.83 0.41 -32.65
CA ASN A 725 24.94 -0.42 -32.15
C ASN A 725 25.27 -1.54 -33.16
N SER A 726 26.36 -2.27 -32.94
CA SER A 726 26.80 -3.37 -33.82
C SER A 726 25.74 -4.43 -34.05
N HIS A 727 25.01 -4.83 -33.01
CA HIS A 727 23.94 -5.83 -33.11
C HIS A 727 22.79 -5.31 -33.98
N THR A 728 22.34 -4.08 -33.74
CA THR A 728 21.24 -3.46 -34.52
C THR A 728 21.59 -3.40 -36.00
N CYS A 729 22.84 -3.03 -36.32
CA CYS A 729 23.35 -3.05 -37.69
C CYS A 729 23.31 -4.47 -38.28
N PHE A 730 23.88 -5.46 -37.59
CA PHE A 730 23.93 -6.84 -38.05
C PHE A 730 22.53 -7.44 -38.29
N PHE A 731 21.62 -7.30 -37.32
CA PHE A 731 20.28 -7.87 -37.43
C PHE A 731 19.37 -7.11 -38.40
N SER A 732 19.59 -5.80 -38.57
CA SER A 732 18.95 -5.02 -39.65
C SER A 732 19.34 -5.57 -41.02
N LYS A 733 20.65 -5.76 -41.27
CA LYS A 733 21.14 -6.35 -42.53
C LYS A 733 20.63 -7.78 -42.72
N THR A 734 20.66 -8.59 -41.66
CA THR A 734 20.12 -9.96 -41.67
C THR A 734 18.67 -9.98 -42.15
N LEU A 735 17.79 -9.13 -41.63
CA LEU A 735 16.38 -9.10 -42.05
C LEU A 735 16.20 -8.63 -43.48
N LEU A 736 16.94 -7.61 -43.92
CA LEU A 736 16.89 -7.13 -45.30
C LEU A 736 17.38 -8.22 -46.28
N HIS A 737 18.42 -8.96 -45.91
CA HIS A 737 18.95 -10.09 -46.67
C HIS A 737 17.96 -11.26 -46.78
N LEU A 738 17.36 -11.64 -45.65
CA LEU A 738 16.33 -12.67 -45.62
C LEU A 738 15.14 -12.25 -46.48
N PHE A 739 14.72 -10.98 -46.43
CA PHE A 739 13.66 -10.50 -47.31
C PHE A 739 14.04 -10.56 -48.80
N ALA A 740 15.28 -10.22 -49.16
CA ALA A 740 15.73 -10.28 -50.55
C ALA A 740 15.80 -11.72 -51.10
N THR A 741 16.25 -12.67 -50.29
CA THR A 741 16.62 -14.03 -50.73
C THR A 741 15.57 -15.12 -50.49
N GLN A 742 14.60 -14.92 -49.59
CA GLN A 742 13.65 -15.96 -49.19
C GLN A 742 12.34 -15.97 -50.02
N SER A 743 11.50 -16.98 -49.80
CA SER A 743 10.20 -17.17 -50.44
C SER A 743 9.20 -16.05 -50.09
N GLU A 744 8.15 -15.89 -50.90
CA GLU A 744 7.12 -14.87 -50.69
C GLU A 744 6.41 -15.00 -49.32
N GLU A 745 6.16 -16.22 -48.85
CA GLU A 745 5.63 -16.48 -47.50
C GLU A 745 6.50 -15.88 -46.39
N LEU A 746 7.83 -16.02 -46.51
CA LEU A 746 8.78 -15.49 -45.53
C LEU A 746 8.89 -13.97 -45.64
N LYS A 747 8.80 -13.40 -46.85
CA LYS A 747 8.75 -11.95 -47.08
C LYS A 747 7.52 -11.33 -46.41
N GLU A 748 6.36 -11.98 -46.53
CA GLU A 748 5.13 -11.57 -45.85
C GLU A 748 5.31 -11.64 -44.32
N GLN A 749 5.84 -12.73 -43.78
CA GLN A 749 6.06 -12.88 -42.34
C GLN A 749 7.04 -11.84 -41.77
N ILE A 750 8.16 -11.57 -42.45
CA ILE A 750 9.10 -10.50 -42.07
C ILE A 750 8.38 -9.16 -42.02
N THR A 751 7.61 -8.85 -43.07
CA THR A 751 6.85 -7.60 -43.15
C THR A 751 5.85 -7.49 -42.01
N ARG A 752 5.10 -8.55 -41.71
CA ARG A 752 4.13 -8.63 -40.61
C ARG A 752 4.79 -8.37 -39.25
N VAL A 753 5.92 -9.03 -38.96
CA VAL A 753 6.65 -8.90 -37.68
C VAL A 753 7.12 -7.46 -37.46
N LEU A 754 7.63 -6.79 -38.51
CA LEU A 754 8.04 -5.39 -38.39
C LEU A 754 6.83 -4.47 -38.24
N LEU A 755 5.77 -4.70 -39.02
CA LEU A 755 4.58 -3.87 -39.05
C LEU A 755 3.78 -3.92 -37.74
N GLU A 756 3.56 -5.11 -37.18
CA GLU A 756 2.80 -5.26 -35.93
C GLU A 756 3.46 -4.51 -34.76
N ARG A 757 4.80 -4.39 -34.79
CA ARG A 757 5.58 -3.61 -33.82
C ARG A 757 5.50 -2.10 -34.04
N LEU A 758 5.02 -1.63 -35.19
CA LEU A 758 4.87 -0.20 -35.52
C LEU A 758 3.43 0.31 -35.39
N ILE A 759 2.42 -0.55 -35.56
CA ILE A 759 0.99 -0.17 -35.44
C ILE A 759 0.52 0.06 -33.99
N VAL A 760 1.39 -0.13 -33.01
CA VAL A 760 1.11 0.14 -31.59
C VAL A 760 1.45 1.58 -31.19
N ASN A 761 1.07 1.96 -29.97
CA ASN A 761 1.41 3.28 -29.46
C ASN A 761 2.92 3.41 -29.24
N ARG A 762 3.43 4.63 -29.39
CA ARG A 762 4.81 4.98 -29.03
C ARG A 762 5.13 4.56 -27.58
N PRO A 763 6.39 4.23 -27.26
CA PRO A 763 7.59 4.37 -28.10
C PRO A 763 7.79 3.22 -29.09
N HIS A 764 8.59 3.49 -30.13
CA HIS A 764 9.04 2.52 -31.12
C HIS A 764 10.58 2.46 -31.09
N PRO A 765 11.20 1.26 -31.15
CA PRO A 765 12.65 1.15 -31.24
C PRO A 765 13.20 1.84 -32.50
N TRP A 766 14.34 2.52 -32.37
CA TRP A 766 14.94 3.28 -33.47
C TRP A 766 15.30 2.40 -34.68
N GLY A 767 15.97 1.28 -34.44
CA GLY A 767 16.45 0.34 -35.45
C GLY A 767 15.31 -0.38 -36.14
N LEU A 768 14.18 -0.59 -35.44
CA LEU A 768 12.96 -1.12 -36.04
C LEU A 768 12.43 -0.16 -37.11
N LEU A 769 12.32 1.13 -36.78
CA LEU A 769 11.92 2.17 -37.74
C LEU A 769 12.91 2.26 -38.90
N ALA A 770 14.21 2.34 -38.62
CA ALA A 770 15.24 2.42 -39.65
C ALA A 770 15.19 1.22 -40.61
N THR A 771 15.07 0.00 -40.08
CA THR A 771 15.00 -1.24 -40.88
C THR A 771 13.73 -1.27 -41.72
N PHE A 772 12.58 -0.90 -41.15
CA PHE A 772 11.33 -0.85 -41.90
C PHE A 772 11.36 0.21 -43.01
N ILE A 773 11.96 1.38 -42.76
CA ILE A 773 12.17 2.42 -43.78
C ILE A 773 13.11 1.91 -44.89
N GLY A 774 14.18 1.21 -44.53
CA GLY A 774 15.08 0.56 -45.50
C GLY A 774 14.34 -0.47 -46.35
N LEU A 775 13.48 -1.27 -45.73
CA LEU A 775 12.68 -2.29 -46.40
C LEU A 775 11.72 -1.69 -47.42
N ILE A 776 10.95 -0.67 -47.06
CA ILE A 776 9.98 -0.05 -47.99
C ILE A 776 10.64 0.75 -49.13
N LYS A 777 11.90 1.17 -48.95
CA LYS A 777 12.70 1.86 -49.96
C LYS A 777 13.39 0.87 -50.90
N SER A 778 13.41 -0.42 -50.56
CA SER A 778 14.02 -1.45 -51.41
C SER A 778 13.25 -1.58 -52.74
N PRO A 779 13.96 -1.78 -53.85
CA PRO A 779 13.33 -1.94 -55.16
C PRO A 779 12.48 -3.21 -55.16
N GLY A 780 11.25 -3.12 -55.70
CA GLY A 780 10.34 -4.26 -55.78
C GLY A 780 9.51 -4.54 -54.53
N PHE A 781 9.72 -3.82 -53.41
CA PHE A 781 8.92 -4.02 -52.20
C PHE A 781 7.41 -3.89 -52.49
N TRP A 782 7.01 -2.79 -53.14
CA TRP A 782 5.61 -2.45 -53.42
C TRP A 782 4.94 -3.31 -54.50
N ASP A 783 5.68 -4.22 -55.13
CA ASP A 783 5.21 -5.10 -56.19
C ASP A 783 4.68 -6.44 -55.65
N HIS A 784 4.92 -6.74 -54.37
CA HIS A 784 4.45 -7.98 -53.74
C HIS A 784 2.93 -8.02 -53.51
N GLU A 785 2.30 -9.17 -53.76
CA GLU A 785 0.85 -9.34 -53.70
C GLU A 785 0.30 -9.15 -52.28
N PHE A 786 1.04 -9.60 -51.26
CA PHE A 786 0.63 -9.51 -49.85
C PHE A 786 0.49 -8.07 -49.31
N ILE A 787 1.01 -7.06 -50.03
CA ILE A 787 0.83 -5.64 -49.67
C ILE A 787 -0.57 -5.15 -50.09
N ARG A 788 -1.13 -5.74 -51.15
CA ARG A 788 -2.42 -5.36 -51.75
C ARG A 788 -3.51 -6.42 -51.51
N CYS A 789 -3.27 -7.36 -50.60
CA CYS A 789 -4.17 -8.48 -50.34
C CYS A 789 -5.51 -8.05 -49.71
N ALA A 790 -5.54 -6.92 -48.99
CA ALA A 790 -6.75 -6.37 -48.39
C ALA A 790 -6.74 -4.82 -48.43
N PRO A 791 -7.90 -4.16 -48.65
CA PRO A 791 -7.99 -2.71 -48.71
C PRO A 791 -7.48 -2.01 -47.44
N ASP A 792 -7.66 -2.63 -46.28
CA ASP A 792 -7.23 -2.06 -45.00
C ASP A 792 -5.70 -2.16 -44.80
N ILE A 793 -5.08 -3.22 -45.32
CA ILE A 793 -3.61 -3.38 -45.31
C ILE A 793 -2.98 -2.37 -46.27
N GLU A 794 -3.54 -2.24 -47.48
CA GLU A 794 -3.09 -1.26 -48.47
C GLU A 794 -3.18 0.17 -47.94
N ARG A 795 -4.30 0.54 -47.33
CA ARG A 795 -4.46 1.85 -46.65
C ARG A 795 -3.44 2.08 -45.55
N LEU A 796 -3.10 1.04 -44.79
CA LEU A 796 -2.15 1.12 -43.70
C LEU A 796 -0.75 1.41 -44.23
N PHE A 797 -0.29 0.69 -45.26
CA PHE A 797 0.98 0.98 -45.93
C PHE A 797 0.99 2.33 -46.63
N ASP A 798 -0.10 2.73 -47.26
CA ASP A 798 -0.26 4.07 -47.86
C ASP A 798 -0.08 5.18 -46.83
N ASN A 799 -0.67 5.02 -45.64
CA ASN A 799 -0.53 5.98 -44.55
C ASN A 799 0.92 6.05 -44.05
N VAL A 800 1.60 4.91 -43.92
CA VAL A 800 3.02 4.86 -43.53
C VAL A 800 3.92 5.48 -44.61
N SER A 801 3.65 5.19 -45.88
CA SER A 801 4.36 5.78 -47.04
C SER A 801 4.20 7.30 -47.10
N ARG A 802 2.97 7.80 -46.92
CA ARG A 802 2.68 9.25 -46.86
C ARG A 802 3.35 9.92 -45.67
N TYR A 803 3.41 9.26 -44.51
CA TYR A 803 4.10 9.77 -43.34
C TYR A 803 5.59 9.94 -43.64
N ILE A 804 6.23 8.88 -44.18
CA ILE A 804 7.65 8.87 -44.50
C ILE A 804 8.01 9.94 -45.54
N LYS A 805 7.21 10.07 -46.61
CA LYS A 805 7.38 11.10 -47.66
C LYS A 805 7.18 12.54 -47.18
N ARG A 806 6.52 12.76 -46.04
CA ARG A 806 6.33 14.10 -45.45
C ARG A 806 7.46 14.49 -44.50
N THR A 807 8.18 13.51 -43.96
CA THR A 807 9.30 13.71 -43.02
C THR A 807 10.67 13.64 -43.68
N THR A 808 10.78 13.09 -44.89
CA THR A 808 11.90 13.29 -45.83
C THR A 808 11.69 14.54 -46.66
#